data_AF-A0A9P5VH43-F1
#
_entry.id   AF-A0A9P5VH43-F1
#
_cell.length_a   1.000
_cell.length_b   1.000
_cell.length_c   1.000
_cell.angle_alpha   90.00
_cell.angle_beta   90.00
_cell.angle_gamma   90.00
#
_symmetry.space_group_name_H-M   'P 1'
#
loop_
_entity.id
_entity.type
_entity.pdbx_description
1 polymer ?
#
loop_
_entity_poly.entity_id
_entity_poly.type
_entity_poly.pdbx_seq_one_letter_code
_entity_poly.pdbx_strand_id
1 'polypeptide(L)'
;MVTSSNRGGGGGGRGGGERGKGRRGNFGGPNQDREWGFGRGGGSHGDRGGRGGHNDRGGRGGQGRGRGISEDQKAQISAAARPITIQVASEGTDDIIVASSASEKLQHFAQMVLTKKDFGAFKNQGQIRRFINSCLLNLSNHHSVDTSGLLPAFASALGSKRLKDILLMPMGIADAISRSRLSFQFEILPLIGVLTRESVCQSTMGNESNTLYATVYTYRQKFLEEGVIPCMQELLDRGSLDDYSSGSAHIQREDEYLCVVTSMSCALLAIVRLIYQIVTRILDARVTLADTVRTLAAQVQVCARIPNGTDRDRFISRIMVTEANRLQRIVSDAKDSIIPFLDATAADPSSRSGGPNMAYLRNTFDPPGALSTDGPRHDNDHVEISEINILPTQQEITCSRQPFLPSNGVPDAPHFLAQGWKRQVDIHFRLYREDMMDSVRKSMTSFLDALQHTPFGEEDRLLKNKELRKVIDGNVSLNVYGNVEVFGMIMDKNTGGNIELGFSQPPQILGTANKNRRTEFWERSKNRLMHGGLVCLVSRTQGLLDGNSDAFTPNFQLILAVIARRDTDSLAKDEKVARISITLADPLQYLILLNSTSETSSKHWFLVESPGAYFGSYRPILKALQHSIPASLPFGKYLAPTITEQAEIQNVRNFVDPPIYARAPTFQYDLSVLLKGRECRLDVNSTTSVERVIRTLQTHSTLDDTQATALVDTLCREVALINGPPGTGKTWIGVALMEVLLHNKKQSDCGPILCICYTNHALDQFLEHLLDKGIVDIVRVGARSKSERLEQYNLQALMAVHDKPYQVRKVLREANEALDLDAREIRNLERALQDDCMQWETVKDHLLLDYPDLYFQFDKRRNDSHRLFDFSDDEDILDNDNNDDGFTRVKVKGSKNLHLFDRWKAGKDIDEITRWNAEAKRNWEDSAKKVSKKKNQFAALDLDHASNERFLPPVYQRIPSTNRPAHLLVDCDIWNMSMRERERLLRKWQPDVQGALMARLGNLVKHVEALNDTKNGAFDEMRRGILRQCSVVGMTTNGAAKSQELIKKLAPKIIICEEAGEVLESHILSALSSSTQHLILIGDHKQLRPQIATYGLSSDSPNGKKYNLDKSLFERLVTSTKNPLP
;
A
#
# COMPACT_ATOMS: atom_id res chain seq x y z
N MET A 1 -54.68 31.90 -38.37
CA MET A 1 -55.04 30.95 -39.45
C MET A 1 -54.10 31.25 -40.61
N VAL A 2 -52.98 30.49 -40.72
CA VAL A 2 -52.77 29.27 -41.56
C VAL A 2 -52.31 29.70 -42.96
N THR A 3 -51.19 29.29 -43.56
CA THR A 3 -50.05 28.35 -43.29
C THR A 3 -49.03 28.57 -44.44
N SER A 4 -47.72 28.71 -44.19
CA SER A 4 -46.63 27.72 -44.04
C SER A 4 -45.93 27.26 -45.34
N SER A 5 -44.60 27.14 -45.28
CA SER A 5 -43.72 26.58 -46.31
C SER A 5 -42.46 25.90 -45.72
N ASN A 6 -42.17 24.73 -46.29
CA ASN A 6 -40.90 24.09 -46.68
C ASN A 6 -39.69 23.73 -45.75
N ARG A 7 -39.25 22.47 -46.00
CA ARG A 7 -37.90 21.87 -46.10
C ARG A 7 -37.17 21.31 -44.86
N GLY A 8 -36.66 20.08 -45.05
CA GLY A 8 -35.37 19.60 -44.52
C GLY A 8 -35.35 18.12 -44.11
N GLY A 9 -34.71 17.25 -44.91
CA GLY A 9 -34.58 15.81 -44.64
C GLY A 9 -33.29 15.40 -43.90
N GLY A 10 -33.29 14.18 -43.36
CA GLY A 10 -32.12 13.46 -42.86
C GLY A 10 -32.37 11.95 -42.93
N GLY A 11 -31.34 11.17 -43.26
CA GLY A 11 -31.43 9.71 -43.34
C GLY A 11 -30.08 9.03 -43.07
N GLY A 12 -30.11 8.04 -42.18
CA GLY A 12 -29.04 7.06 -41.92
C GLY A 12 -29.61 5.87 -41.13
N GLY A 13 -29.65 4.68 -41.75
CA GLY A 13 -29.96 3.37 -41.15
C GLY A 13 -28.73 2.78 -40.42
N ARG A 14 -28.83 1.96 -39.36
CA ARG A 14 -29.34 0.55 -39.26
C ARG A 14 -28.68 -0.38 -40.30
N GLY A 15 -28.20 -1.60 -40.00
CA GLY A 15 -28.30 -2.53 -38.87
C GLY A 15 -27.16 -3.56 -38.98
N GLY A 16 -26.86 -4.40 -37.98
CA GLY A 16 -27.68 -5.54 -37.55
C GLY A 16 -27.25 -6.80 -38.31
N GLY A 17 -26.57 -7.74 -37.65
CA GLY A 17 -26.13 -9.01 -38.24
C GLY A 17 -27.22 -10.09 -38.27
N GLU A 18 -26.98 -11.17 -39.03
CA GLU A 18 -27.47 -12.52 -38.74
C GLU A 18 -26.86 -13.61 -39.66
N ARG A 19 -26.45 -14.72 -39.02
CA ARG A 19 -26.61 -16.17 -39.33
C ARG A 19 -26.62 -16.72 -40.78
N GLY A 20 -25.95 -17.88 -40.95
CA GLY A 20 -26.28 -18.85 -42.01
C GLY A 20 -25.39 -20.12 -42.03
N LYS A 21 -26.01 -21.30 -42.10
CA LYS A 21 -25.43 -22.66 -41.99
C LYS A 21 -24.90 -23.24 -43.33
N GLY A 22 -23.83 -24.05 -43.23
CA GLY A 22 -23.71 -25.44 -43.73
C GLY A 22 -23.51 -25.75 -45.22
N ARG A 23 -22.45 -26.52 -45.56
CA ARG A 23 -22.49 -27.83 -46.27
C ARG A 23 -21.08 -28.40 -46.55
N ARG A 24 -21.01 -29.73 -46.58
CA ARG A 24 -19.85 -30.60 -46.87
C ARG A 24 -19.39 -30.53 -48.34
N GLY A 25 -18.10 -30.80 -48.59
CA GLY A 25 -17.56 -31.23 -49.88
C GLY A 25 -16.07 -31.60 -49.77
N ASN A 26 -15.77 -32.89 -49.98
CA ASN A 26 -14.44 -33.51 -50.01
C ASN A 26 -13.93 -33.58 -51.47
N PHE A 27 -12.70 -34.08 -51.69
CA PHE A 27 -11.96 -34.35 -52.96
C PHE A 27 -11.16 -33.14 -53.51
N GLY A 28 -9.90 -33.21 -53.95
CA GLY A 28 -8.89 -34.26 -54.10
C GLY A 28 -7.64 -33.61 -54.77
N GLY A 29 -6.43 -34.13 -54.56
CA GLY A 29 -5.24 -33.76 -55.36
C GLY A 29 -5.29 -34.38 -56.78
N PRO A 30 -4.19 -34.47 -57.57
CA PRO A 30 -2.80 -34.01 -57.35
C PRO A 30 -2.08 -33.38 -58.61
N ASN A 31 -0.82 -32.96 -58.40
CA ASN A 31 0.37 -32.89 -59.30
C ASN A 31 0.31 -32.58 -60.81
N GLN A 32 1.27 -31.72 -61.21
CA GLN A 32 2.11 -31.62 -62.45
C GLN A 32 2.04 -30.20 -63.04
N ASP A 33 3.03 -29.59 -63.71
CA ASP A 33 4.46 -29.79 -63.95
C ASP A 33 4.96 -28.48 -64.61
N ARG A 34 6.28 -28.26 -64.59
CA ARG A 34 7.10 -27.50 -65.59
C ARG A 34 7.03 -25.97 -65.75
N GLU A 35 8.11 -25.32 -65.30
CA GLU A 35 9.24 -24.79 -66.11
C GLU A 35 9.02 -23.86 -67.36
N TRP A 36 9.69 -22.68 -67.29
CA TRP A 36 10.46 -21.90 -68.31
C TRP A 36 10.05 -20.45 -68.66
N GLY A 37 11.08 -19.59 -68.78
CA GLY A 37 11.10 -18.33 -69.53
C GLY A 37 11.67 -17.13 -68.75
N PHE A 38 12.99 -16.95 -68.62
CA PHE A 38 13.92 -16.22 -69.50
C PHE A 38 13.57 -14.76 -69.83
N GLY A 39 14.49 -13.85 -69.47
CA GLY A 39 14.59 -12.47 -69.98
C GLY A 39 15.80 -11.73 -69.37
N ARG A 40 16.89 -11.61 -70.14
CA ARG A 40 18.22 -11.07 -69.79
C ARG A 40 18.36 -9.55 -70.05
N GLY A 41 19.35 -8.95 -69.35
CA GLY A 41 20.22 -7.87 -69.83
C GLY A 41 20.61 -6.90 -68.70
N GLY A 42 21.86 -6.60 -68.35
CA GLY A 42 23.18 -7.01 -68.85
C GLY A 42 24.22 -5.90 -68.61
N GLY A 43 25.39 -6.27 -68.06
CA GLY A 43 26.67 -5.55 -68.13
C GLY A 43 27.12 -4.77 -66.88
N SER A 44 28.39 -4.71 -66.46
CA SER A 44 29.61 -5.54 -66.54
C SER A 44 30.77 -4.70 -65.96
N HIS A 45 31.60 -5.31 -65.11
CA HIS A 45 33.05 -5.08 -64.82
C HIS A 45 33.27 -5.37 -63.32
N GLY A 46 33.99 -6.43 -62.91
CA GLY A 46 35.38 -6.77 -63.26
C GLY A 46 36.28 -6.01 -62.28
N ASP A 47 37.16 -6.58 -61.45
CA ASP A 47 38.02 -7.74 -61.63
C ASP A 47 38.76 -8.07 -60.30
N ARG A 48 39.17 -9.34 -60.13
CA ARG A 48 40.34 -9.95 -59.41
C ARG A 48 40.83 -9.40 -58.04
N GLY A 49 41.28 -10.20 -57.07
CA GLY A 49 41.59 -11.63 -57.00
C GLY A 49 42.57 -11.96 -55.83
N GLY A 50 42.72 -13.25 -55.49
CA GLY A 50 43.75 -13.84 -54.60
C GLY A 50 43.20 -14.34 -53.24
N ARG A 51 42.85 -15.62 -53.01
CA ARG A 51 43.62 -16.89 -52.94
C ARG A 51 44.92 -16.76 -52.11
N GLY A 52 45.20 -17.57 -51.08
CA GLY A 52 44.46 -18.69 -50.47
C GLY A 52 45.29 -19.49 -49.44
N GLY A 53 44.59 -20.35 -48.65
CA GLY A 53 45.04 -21.58 -47.96
C GLY A 53 45.95 -21.41 -46.72
N HIS A 54 45.93 -22.24 -45.67
CA HIS A 54 45.26 -23.51 -45.37
C HIS A 54 45.43 -23.82 -43.85
N ASN A 55 44.46 -24.55 -43.26
CA ASN A 55 44.55 -25.37 -42.02
C ASN A 55 44.84 -24.64 -40.68
N ASP A 56 44.21 -24.90 -39.53
CA ASP A 56 43.75 -26.19 -38.99
C ASP A 56 42.66 -26.01 -37.88
N ARG A 57 41.73 -26.97 -37.88
CA ARG A 57 41.03 -27.63 -36.76
C ARG A 57 40.88 -26.92 -35.39
N GLY A 58 39.60 -26.71 -35.02
CA GLY A 58 39.01 -27.39 -33.86
C GLY A 58 38.84 -26.59 -32.56
N GLY A 59 37.58 -26.40 -32.13
CA GLY A 59 37.23 -26.10 -30.73
C GLY A 59 36.13 -25.07 -30.53
N ARG A 60 34.87 -25.51 -30.45
CA ARG A 60 33.70 -24.68 -30.15
C ARG A 60 33.76 -24.12 -28.71
N GLY A 61 33.67 -22.80 -28.58
CA GLY A 61 33.20 -22.10 -27.38
C GLY A 61 32.26 -20.98 -27.82
N GLY A 62 30.96 -21.11 -27.53
CA GLY A 62 29.93 -20.18 -27.99
C GLY A 62 30.08 -18.78 -27.38
N GLN A 63 30.44 -17.80 -28.21
CA GLN A 63 30.27 -16.38 -27.89
C GLN A 63 28.81 -15.98 -28.19
N GLY A 64 28.08 -15.59 -27.15
CA GLY A 64 26.83 -14.87 -27.29
C GLY A 64 27.06 -13.56 -28.05
N ARG A 65 26.29 -13.34 -29.11
CA ARG A 65 26.26 -12.07 -29.85
C ARG A 65 25.71 -10.98 -28.92
N GLY A 66 26.59 -10.17 -28.35
CA GLY A 66 26.22 -8.85 -27.83
C GLY A 66 25.79 -7.97 -29.00
N ARG A 67 24.54 -7.49 -28.99
CA ARG A 67 24.10 -6.42 -29.89
C ARG A 67 24.68 -5.12 -29.34
N GLY A 68 25.68 -4.56 -30.04
CA GLY A 68 26.26 -3.27 -29.68
C GLY A 68 25.29 -2.12 -29.93
N ILE A 69 25.43 -1.07 -29.11
CA ILE A 69 24.72 0.20 -29.24
C ILE A 69 25.20 0.94 -30.52
N SER A 70 24.28 1.38 -31.38
CA SER A 70 24.62 2.08 -32.63
C SER A 70 25.13 3.51 -32.38
N GLU A 71 25.86 4.11 -33.33
CA GLU A 71 26.26 5.52 -33.23
C GLU A 71 25.05 6.47 -33.15
N ASP A 72 23.92 6.13 -33.78
CA ASP A 72 22.67 6.90 -33.66
C ASP A 72 22.10 6.87 -32.23
N GLN A 73 22.25 5.74 -31.52
CA GLN A 73 21.88 5.65 -30.10
C GLN A 73 22.83 6.46 -29.22
N LYS A 74 24.14 6.51 -29.54
CA LYS A 74 25.10 7.38 -28.84
C LYS A 74 24.82 8.87 -29.05
N ALA A 75 24.41 9.26 -30.27
CA ALA A 75 23.99 10.62 -30.58
C ALA A 75 22.65 10.99 -29.89
N GLN A 76 21.69 10.06 -29.79
CA GLN A 76 20.49 10.24 -28.97
C GLN A 76 20.81 10.41 -27.48
N ILE A 77 21.82 9.68 -26.96
CA ILE A 77 22.27 9.79 -25.57
C ILE A 77 22.86 11.18 -25.27
N SER A 78 23.64 11.79 -26.18
CA SER A 78 24.16 13.15 -25.98
C SER A 78 23.10 14.23 -26.19
N ALA A 79 22.11 13.99 -27.05
CA ALA A 79 20.98 14.90 -27.29
C ALA A 79 19.89 14.83 -26.21
N ALA A 80 19.86 13.78 -25.37
CA ALA A 80 18.90 13.58 -24.29
C ALA A 80 19.30 14.24 -22.94
N ALA A 81 20.47 14.89 -22.87
CA ALA A 81 20.87 15.64 -21.68
C ALA A 81 19.95 16.88 -21.51
N ARG A 82 19.21 16.92 -20.40
CA ARG A 82 18.34 18.06 -20.09
C ARG A 82 19.20 19.30 -19.78
N PRO A 83 18.69 20.52 -20.02
CA PRO A 83 19.35 21.71 -19.48
C PRO A 83 19.39 21.60 -17.95
N ILE A 84 20.59 21.60 -17.39
CA ILE A 84 20.86 21.32 -15.97
C ILE A 84 20.06 22.24 -15.03
N THR A 85 19.64 23.42 -15.50
CA THR A 85 18.84 24.40 -14.76
C THR A 85 17.43 23.92 -14.37
N ILE A 86 16.83 22.95 -15.06
CA ILE A 86 15.43 22.55 -14.84
C ILE A 86 15.31 21.39 -13.83
N GLN A 87 16.33 20.55 -13.71
CA GLN A 87 16.32 19.41 -12.78
C GLN A 87 16.63 19.79 -11.32
N VAL A 88 17.25 20.95 -11.09
CA VAL A 88 17.44 21.52 -9.74
C VAL A 88 16.10 21.71 -9.02
N ALA A 89 15.00 21.85 -9.77
CA ALA A 89 13.66 21.91 -9.23
C ALA A 89 13.08 20.54 -8.82
N SER A 90 13.70 19.42 -9.20
CA SER A 90 13.28 18.06 -8.80
C SER A 90 13.96 17.59 -7.50
N GLU A 91 13.43 16.58 -6.81
CA GLU A 91 14.06 16.04 -5.60
C GLU A 91 15.33 15.20 -5.84
N GLY A 92 15.67 14.86 -7.11
CA GLY A 92 16.78 13.95 -7.48
C GLY A 92 18.02 14.64 -8.06
N THR A 93 19.19 14.03 -7.97
CA THR A 93 20.50 14.63 -8.32
C THR A 93 21.03 14.26 -9.72
N ASP A 94 20.17 13.77 -10.62
CA ASP A 94 20.66 13.07 -11.83
C ASP A 94 21.57 13.89 -12.76
N ASP A 95 21.25 15.17 -12.93
CA ASP A 95 21.92 16.19 -13.73
C ASP A 95 22.82 17.11 -12.86
N ILE A 96 22.82 16.94 -11.53
CA ILE A 96 23.70 17.65 -10.59
C ILE A 96 25.07 16.96 -10.51
N ILE A 97 25.06 15.62 -10.48
CA ILE A 97 26.25 14.77 -10.37
C ILE A 97 26.29 13.85 -11.58
N VAL A 98 26.82 14.34 -12.71
CA VAL A 98 26.75 13.65 -14.00
C VAL A 98 27.91 12.67 -14.18
N ALA A 99 27.59 11.43 -14.56
CA ALA A 99 28.59 10.44 -14.96
C ALA A 99 29.04 10.68 -16.42
N SER A 100 30.32 10.44 -16.69
CA SER A 100 30.93 10.50 -18.04
C SER A 100 30.30 9.51 -19.04
N SER A 101 30.58 9.68 -20.34
CA SER A 101 30.06 8.87 -21.47
C SER A 101 30.04 7.35 -21.23
N ALA A 102 28.90 6.73 -21.54
CA ALA A 102 28.60 5.32 -21.25
C ALA A 102 29.44 4.32 -22.05
N SER A 103 30.01 3.34 -21.35
CA SER A 103 30.65 2.13 -21.91
C SER A 103 29.96 0.87 -21.40
N GLU A 104 29.65 -0.09 -22.27
CA GLU A 104 28.94 -1.35 -21.92
C GLU A 104 29.64 -2.14 -20.81
N LYS A 105 30.98 -2.11 -20.78
CA LYS A 105 31.77 -2.78 -19.74
C LYS A 105 31.55 -2.17 -18.35
N LEU A 106 31.32 -0.85 -18.27
CA LEU A 106 31.07 -0.15 -17.01
C LEU A 106 29.64 -0.41 -16.52
N GLN A 107 28.65 -0.51 -17.40
CA GLN A 107 27.26 -0.77 -17.03
C GLN A 107 27.08 -2.13 -16.32
N HIS A 108 27.71 -3.20 -16.81
CA HIS A 108 27.60 -4.52 -16.17
C HIS A 108 28.37 -4.66 -14.86
N PHE A 109 29.30 -3.75 -14.55
CA PHE A 109 30.20 -3.90 -13.40
C PHE A 109 29.46 -3.90 -12.05
N ALA A 110 28.53 -2.97 -11.81
CA ALA A 110 27.76 -2.93 -10.57
C ALA A 110 26.93 -4.20 -10.36
N GLN A 111 26.26 -4.70 -11.40
CA GLN A 111 25.48 -5.91 -11.31
C GLN A 111 26.34 -7.14 -11.02
N MET A 112 27.54 -7.24 -11.60
CA MET A 112 28.49 -8.31 -11.26
C MET A 112 28.93 -8.26 -9.80
N VAL A 113 29.27 -7.08 -9.28
CA VAL A 113 29.72 -6.89 -7.89
C VAL A 113 28.61 -7.27 -6.89
N LEU A 114 27.36 -7.00 -7.23
CA LEU A 114 26.20 -7.22 -6.35
C LEU A 114 25.58 -8.62 -6.45
N THR A 115 25.85 -9.39 -7.51
CA THR A 115 25.25 -10.73 -7.72
C THR A 115 26.23 -11.88 -7.53
N LYS A 116 27.53 -11.65 -7.74
CA LYS A 116 28.54 -12.71 -7.65
C LYS A 116 28.93 -12.96 -6.20
N LYS A 117 28.55 -14.12 -5.65
CA LYS A 117 28.89 -14.55 -4.27
C LYS A 117 30.40 -14.55 -3.99
N ASP A 118 31.24 -14.77 -5.00
CA ASP A 118 32.70 -14.87 -4.88
C ASP A 118 33.46 -13.57 -5.18
N PHE A 119 32.79 -12.42 -5.28
CA PHE A 119 33.51 -11.15 -5.43
C PHE A 119 34.25 -10.84 -4.11
N GLY A 120 35.57 -10.62 -4.14
CA GLY A 120 36.36 -10.27 -2.96
C GLY A 120 36.03 -8.87 -2.40
N ALA A 121 36.65 -8.47 -1.30
CA ALA A 121 36.62 -7.06 -0.85
C ALA A 121 37.22 -6.13 -1.93
N PHE A 122 36.78 -4.86 -1.95
CA PHE A 122 37.34 -3.88 -2.88
C PHE A 122 38.86 -3.77 -2.66
N LYS A 123 39.65 -4.01 -3.71
CA LYS A 123 41.11 -4.04 -3.61
C LYS A 123 41.71 -2.65 -3.58
N ASN A 124 41.17 -1.75 -4.40
CA ASN A 124 41.69 -0.39 -4.62
C ASN A 124 40.55 0.62 -4.73
N GLN A 125 40.82 1.89 -4.41
CA GLN A 125 39.91 3.05 -4.58
C GLN A 125 39.32 3.13 -6.00
N GLY A 126 40.12 2.85 -7.04
CA GLY A 126 39.63 2.81 -8.43
C GLY A 126 38.53 1.76 -8.69
N GLN A 127 38.50 0.64 -7.96
CA GLN A 127 37.40 -0.33 -8.06
C GLN A 127 36.10 0.21 -7.45
N ILE A 128 36.21 0.94 -6.34
CA ILE A 128 35.08 1.61 -5.68
C ILE A 128 34.53 2.70 -6.60
N ARG A 129 35.41 3.52 -7.18
CA ARG A 129 35.04 4.56 -8.15
C ARG A 129 34.31 3.99 -9.37
N ARG A 130 34.82 2.91 -9.97
CA ARG A 130 34.15 2.21 -11.09
C ARG A 130 32.81 1.62 -10.70
N PHE A 131 32.70 1.08 -9.49
CA PHE A 131 31.44 0.58 -8.96
C PHE A 131 30.40 1.70 -8.80
N ILE A 132 30.78 2.83 -8.18
CA ILE A 132 29.89 3.96 -7.97
C ILE A 132 29.47 4.59 -9.32
N ASN A 133 30.41 4.80 -10.24
CA ASN A 133 30.09 5.36 -11.57
C ASN A 133 29.20 4.42 -12.39
N SER A 134 29.38 3.10 -12.26
CA SER A 134 28.47 2.10 -12.81
C SER A 134 27.05 2.23 -12.23
N CYS A 135 26.94 2.39 -10.91
CA CYS A 135 25.65 2.64 -10.25
C CYS A 135 25.01 3.96 -10.70
N LEU A 136 25.77 5.06 -10.82
CA LEU A 136 25.28 6.35 -11.30
C LEU A 136 24.70 6.25 -12.71
N LEU A 137 25.38 5.53 -13.61
CA LEU A 137 24.90 5.31 -14.98
C LEU A 137 23.63 4.46 -15.00
N ASN A 138 23.60 3.35 -14.25
CA ASN A 138 22.47 2.43 -14.28
C ASN A 138 21.25 2.92 -13.51
N LEU A 139 21.40 3.84 -12.56
CA LEU A 139 20.28 4.43 -11.80
C LEU A 139 19.83 5.77 -12.39
N SER A 140 20.44 6.22 -13.48
CA SER A 140 20.06 7.45 -14.18
C SER A 140 18.76 7.25 -14.95
N ASN A 141 17.89 8.27 -14.93
CA ASN A 141 16.69 8.31 -15.77
C ASN A 141 17.01 8.63 -17.26
N HIS A 142 18.27 8.92 -17.61
CA HIS A 142 18.69 9.28 -18.97
C HIS A 142 18.89 8.07 -19.89
N HIS A 143 18.92 6.86 -19.33
CA HIS A 143 19.19 5.64 -20.07
C HIS A 143 17.98 4.71 -20.04
N SER A 144 17.52 4.28 -21.21
CA SER A 144 16.51 3.22 -21.39
C SER A 144 17.07 1.82 -21.12
N VAL A 145 18.05 1.71 -20.22
CA VAL A 145 18.64 0.42 -19.82
C VAL A 145 17.75 -0.18 -18.73
N ASP A 146 17.53 -1.49 -18.76
CA ASP A 146 16.66 -2.19 -17.82
C ASP A 146 17.26 -2.12 -16.39
N THR A 147 16.94 -1.04 -15.68
CA THR A 147 17.43 -0.68 -14.34
C THR A 147 16.83 -1.56 -13.23
N SER A 148 15.83 -2.37 -13.57
CA SER A 148 14.93 -3.04 -12.63
C SER A 148 15.68 -3.87 -11.59
N GLY A 149 16.83 -4.47 -11.94
CA GLY A 149 17.54 -5.42 -11.07
C GLY A 149 18.57 -4.84 -10.14
N LEU A 150 18.96 -3.58 -10.34
CA LEU A 150 20.09 -3.03 -9.60
C LEU A 150 19.68 -2.59 -8.20
N LEU A 151 18.53 -1.94 -8.04
CA LEU A 151 18.05 -1.48 -6.73
C LEU A 151 17.79 -2.65 -5.76
N PRO A 152 17.08 -3.73 -6.15
CA PRO A 152 16.94 -4.92 -5.29
C PRO A 152 18.29 -5.59 -5.00
N ALA A 153 19.21 -5.64 -5.97
CA ALA A 153 20.54 -6.19 -5.75
C ALA A 153 21.37 -5.32 -4.79
N PHE A 154 21.20 -4.00 -4.83
CA PHE A 154 21.87 -3.05 -3.95
C PHE A 154 21.32 -3.12 -2.51
N ALA A 155 20.00 -3.32 -2.35
CA ALA A 155 19.36 -3.52 -1.06
C ALA A 155 19.51 -4.95 -0.49
N SER A 156 20.04 -5.89 -1.28
CA SER A 156 20.30 -7.26 -0.82
C SER A 156 21.31 -7.32 0.32
N ALA A 157 21.35 -8.43 1.07
CA ALA A 157 22.33 -8.63 2.14
C ALA A 157 23.80 -8.43 1.69
N LEU A 158 24.11 -8.83 0.45
CA LEU A 158 25.44 -8.61 -0.13
C LEU A 158 25.67 -7.13 -0.47
N GLY A 159 24.68 -6.47 -1.07
CA GLY A 159 24.75 -5.04 -1.40
C GLY A 159 24.89 -4.15 -0.18
N SER A 160 24.11 -4.38 0.88
CA SER A 160 24.21 -3.67 2.16
C SER A 160 25.57 -3.88 2.83
N LYS A 161 26.17 -5.07 2.70
CA LYS A 161 27.55 -5.33 3.16
C LYS A 161 28.57 -4.48 2.39
N ARG A 162 28.44 -4.38 1.06
CA ARG A 162 29.31 -3.53 0.24
C ARG A 162 29.16 -2.05 0.54
N LEU A 163 27.92 -1.60 0.72
CA LEU A 163 27.65 -0.22 1.12
C LEU A 163 28.28 0.08 2.48
N LYS A 164 28.13 -0.82 3.46
CA LYS A 164 28.79 -0.73 4.76
C LYS A 164 30.30 -0.64 4.65
N ASP A 165 30.92 -1.48 3.80
CA ASP A 165 32.37 -1.44 3.59
C ASP A 165 32.83 -0.05 3.12
N ILE A 166 32.08 0.60 2.23
CA ILE A 166 32.38 1.96 1.74
C ILE A 166 32.12 3.03 2.83
N LEU A 167 30.99 2.94 3.55
CA LEU A 167 30.60 3.93 4.57
C LEU A 167 31.54 3.98 5.79
N LEU A 168 32.26 2.88 6.07
CA LEU A 168 33.19 2.78 7.19
C LEU A 168 34.63 3.19 6.86
N MET A 169 34.96 3.41 5.58
CA MET A 169 36.29 3.84 5.18
C MET A 169 36.52 5.32 5.53
N PRO A 170 37.72 5.69 6.04
CA PRO A 170 38.04 7.09 6.32
C PRO A 170 38.10 7.88 5.01
N MET A 171 37.61 9.12 5.03
CA MET A 171 37.56 10.01 3.87
C MET A 171 38.41 11.28 4.08
N GLY A 172 38.83 11.91 2.99
CA GLY A 172 39.59 13.16 3.00
C GLY A 172 39.51 13.94 1.68
N ILE A 173 39.98 15.18 1.69
CA ILE A 173 39.78 16.17 0.60
C ILE A 173 40.96 16.20 -0.38
N ALA A 174 42.10 15.62 -0.01
CA ALA A 174 43.33 15.60 -0.81
C ALA A 174 43.90 14.17 -0.91
N ASP A 175 43.01 13.20 -1.15
CA ASP A 175 43.29 11.76 -1.07
C ASP A 175 42.95 11.02 -2.38
N ALA A 176 42.97 11.70 -3.53
CA ALA A 176 42.59 11.11 -4.83
C ALA A 176 43.41 9.87 -5.28
N ILE A 177 44.63 9.70 -4.76
CA ILE A 177 45.56 8.59 -5.07
C ILE A 177 45.82 7.70 -3.83
N SER A 178 45.18 7.99 -2.69
CA SER A 178 45.45 7.30 -1.43
C SER A 178 44.96 5.85 -1.43
N ARG A 179 45.78 4.92 -0.91
CA ARG A 179 45.37 3.50 -0.76
C ARG A 179 44.53 3.25 0.49
N SER A 180 44.55 4.16 1.46
CA SER A 180 43.95 3.96 2.79
C SER A 180 42.77 4.89 3.09
N ARG A 181 42.54 5.93 2.26
CA ARG A 181 41.47 6.91 2.42
C ARG A 181 40.70 7.12 1.11
N LEU A 182 39.40 7.41 1.22
CA LEU A 182 38.55 7.78 0.08
C LEU A 182 38.61 9.29 -0.19
N SER A 183 38.60 9.70 -1.46
CA SER A 183 38.46 11.10 -1.83
C SER A 183 37.00 11.51 -1.68
N PHE A 184 36.79 12.60 -0.96
CA PHE A 184 35.47 13.19 -0.79
C PHE A 184 34.87 13.60 -2.15
N GLN A 185 35.67 14.22 -3.02
CA GLN A 185 35.23 14.75 -4.30
C GLN A 185 34.92 13.67 -5.34
N PHE A 186 35.73 12.60 -5.41
CA PHE A 186 35.67 11.63 -6.50
C PHE A 186 34.98 10.30 -6.15
N GLU A 187 34.82 9.95 -4.87
CA GLU A 187 34.06 8.76 -4.47
C GLU A 187 32.85 9.09 -3.61
N ILE A 188 32.99 9.95 -2.60
CA ILE A 188 31.89 10.20 -1.64
C ILE A 188 30.78 11.06 -2.26
N LEU A 189 31.10 12.17 -2.93
CA LEU A 189 30.09 12.98 -3.61
C LEU A 189 29.35 12.18 -4.70
N PRO A 190 30.02 11.40 -5.57
CA PRO A 190 29.36 10.46 -6.47
C PRO A 190 28.48 9.41 -5.77
N LEU A 191 28.90 8.87 -4.62
CA LEU A 191 28.08 7.95 -3.82
C LEU A 191 26.82 8.63 -3.28
N ILE A 192 26.93 9.86 -2.78
CA ILE A 192 25.78 10.67 -2.37
C ILE A 192 24.86 10.88 -3.57
N GLY A 193 25.43 11.12 -4.75
CA GLY A 193 24.72 11.15 -6.03
C GLY A 193 23.90 9.88 -6.25
N VAL A 194 24.50 8.69 -6.13
CA VAL A 194 23.78 7.39 -6.25
C VAL A 194 22.59 7.30 -5.30
N LEU A 195 22.80 7.65 -4.02
CA LEU A 195 21.78 7.59 -2.98
C LEU A 195 20.66 8.65 -3.15
N THR A 196 20.88 9.65 -4.00
CA THR A 196 19.93 10.74 -4.26
C THR A 196 19.43 10.75 -5.72
N ARG A 197 19.71 9.70 -6.48
CA ARG A 197 19.14 9.50 -7.83
C ARG A 197 17.63 9.42 -7.76
N GLU A 198 16.95 10.00 -8.75
CA GLU A 198 15.49 10.03 -8.78
C GLU A 198 14.88 8.62 -8.83
N SER A 199 15.54 7.65 -9.47
CA SER A 199 15.14 6.24 -9.48
C SER A 199 15.14 5.60 -8.08
N VAL A 200 16.05 6.01 -7.19
CA VAL A 200 16.17 5.50 -5.81
C VAL A 200 15.20 6.22 -4.88
N CYS A 201 15.14 7.55 -4.97
CA CYS A 201 14.26 8.38 -4.15
C CYS A 201 12.77 8.08 -4.43
N GLN A 202 12.41 7.98 -5.70
CA GLN A 202 11.03 7.78 -6.18
C GLN A 202 10.69 6.33 -6.51
N SER A 203 11.47 5.35 -6.05
CA SER A 203 11.11 3.93 -6.16
C SER A 203 9.86 3.61 -5.33
N THR A 204 8.90 2.85 -5.86
CA THR A 204 7.74 2.33 -5.10
C THR A 204 8.11 1.08 -4.28
N MET A 205 9.28 0.48 -4.53
CA MET A 205 9.84 -0.61 -3.74
C MET A 205 10.37 -0.05 -2.40
N GLY A 206 9.44 0.25 -1.50
CA GLY A 206 9.70 0.95 -0.24
C GLY A 206 10.65 0.19 0.67
N ASN A 207 10.52 -1.14 0.76
CA ASN A 207 11.35 -1.97 1.62
C ASN A 207 12.84 -1.90 1.25
N GLU A 208 13.14 -1.96 -0.05
CA GLU A 208 14.48 -1.92 -0.61
C GLU A 208 15.14 -0.56 -0.39
N SER A 209 14.46 0.52 -0.75
CA SER A 209 14.97 1.88 -0.52
C SER A 209 15.12 2.17 0.98
N ASN A 210 14.16 1.77 1.82
CA ASN A 210 14.23 1.96 3.26
C ASN A 210 15.40 1.19 3.87
N THR A 211 15.71 -0.02 3.38
CA THR A 211 16.88 -0.80 3.83
C THR A 211 18.19 -0.06 3.53
N LEU A 212 18.30 0.59 2.38
CA LEU A 212 19.48 1.39 2.02
C LEU A 212 19.65 2.60 2.93
N TYR A 213 18.60 3.41 3.10
CA TYR A 213 18.68 4.60 3.97
C TYR A 213 18.83 4.22 5.45
N ALA A 214 18.23 3.10 5.90
CA ALA A 214 18.46 2.57 7.24
C ALA A 214 19.93 2.17 7.45
N THR A 215 20.57 1.58 6.44
CA THR A 215 22.01 1.25 6.49
C THR A 215 22.86 2.52 6.61
N VAL A 216 22.58 3.55 5.81
CA VAL A 216 23.26 4.86 5.91
C VAL A 216 23.04 5.51 7.27
N TYR A 217 21.82 5.48 7.79
CA TYR A 217 21.47 6.03 9.10
C TYR A 217 22.12 5.27 10.28
N THR A 218 22.27 3.95 10.15
CA THR A 218 22.97 3.13 11.15
C THR A 218 24.43 3.56 11.28
N TYR A 219 25.09 3.93 10.18
CA TYR A 219 26.48 4.38 10.15
C TYR A 219 26.66 5.91 10.09
N ARG A 220 25.60 6.68 10.43
CA ARG A 220 25.58 8.14 10.31
C ARG A 220 26.71 8.85 11.05
N GLN A 221 27.12 8.36 12.22
CA GLN A 221 28.14 9.00 13.04
C GLN A 221 29.47 9.06 12.28
N LYS A 222 29.93 7.91 11.77
CA LYS A 222 31.18 7.82 11.01
C LYS A 222 31.08 8.47 9.62
N PHE A 223 29.95 8.28 8.94
CA PHE A 223 29.80 8.74 7.56
C PHE A 223 29.44 10.23 7.46
N LEU A 224 28.39 10.68 8.15
CA LEU A 224 27.89 12.05 8.06
C LEU A 224 28.59 13.00 9.03
N GLU A 225 28.60 12.68 10.32
CA GLU A 225 29.04 13.59 11.39
C GLU A 225 30.57 13.74 11.46
N GLU A 226 31.31 12.63 11.37
CA GLU A 226 32.78 12.61 11.41
C GLU A 226 33.43 12.73 10.02
N GLY A 227 32.67 12.50 8.94
CA GLY A 227 33.16 12.43 7.56
C GLY A 227 32.67 13.58 6.68
N VAL A 228 31.44 13.48 6.17
CA VAL A 228 30.88 14.36 5.14
C VAL A 228 30.80 15.83 5.61
N ILE A 229 30.26 16.08 6.81
CA ILE A 229 30.06 17.45 7.31
C ILE A 229 31.40 18.20 7.56
N PRO A 230 32.42 17.59 8.20
CA PRO A 230 33.74 18.20 8.34
C PRO A 230 34.45 18.40 7.00
N CYS A 231 34.41 17.42 6.10
CA CYS A 231 35.04 17.55 4.78
C CYS A 231 34.44 18.71 3.97
N MET A 232 33.12 18.88 4.05
CA MET A 232 32.41 19.99 3.42
C MET A 232 32.78 21.34 4.07
N GLN A 233 32.95 21.40 5.39
CA GLN A 233 33.40 22.60 6.09
C GLN A 233 34.79 23.04 5.60
N GLU A 234 35.73 22.12 5.54
CA GLU A 234 37.09 22.42 5.11
C GLU A 234 37.16 22.82 3.62
N LEU A 235 36.30 22.27 2.75
CA LEU A 235 36.14 22.76 1.38
C LEU A 235 35.57 24.18 1.31
N LEU A 236 34.62 24.53 2.19
CA LEU A 236 34.06 25.89 2.27
C LEU A 236 35.10 26.89 2.76
N ASP A 237 35.90 26.52 3.76
CA ASP A 237 37.00 27.34 4.28
C ASP A 237 38.09 27.56 3.21
N ARG A 238 38.32 26.57 2.34
CA ARG A 238 39.23 26.65 1.19
C ARG A 238 38.67 27.46 0.03
N GLY A 239 37.35 27.58 -0.10
CA GLY A 239 36.68 28.25 -1.21
C GLY A 239 36.87 27.60 -2.59
N SER A 240 37.33 26.34 -2.67
CA SER A 240 37.56 25.61 -3.91
C SER A 240 37.23 24.13 -3.77
N LEU A 241 36.70 23.52 -4.85
CA LEU A 241 36.44 22.07 -4.97
C LEU A 241 37.66 21.28 -5.47
N ASP A 242 38.71 21.96 -5.93
CA ASP A 242 39.84 21.29 -6.56
C ASP A 242 40.64 20.45 -5.56
N ASP A 243 41.01 19.24 -5.98
CA ASP A 243 41.97 18.41 -5.25
C ASP A 243 43.40 18.84 -5.63
N TYR A 244 44.11 19.46 -4.69
CA TYR A 244 45.48 19.91 -4.88
C TYR A 244 46.52 18.77 -4.84
N SER A 245 46.14 17.55 -4.45
CA SER A 245 47.05 16.39 -4.43
C SER A 245 47.34 15.85 -5.83
N SER A 246 46.45 16.06 -6.81
CA SER A 246 46.62 15.69 -8.22
C SER A 246 45.59 16.41 -9.08
N GLY A 247 46.03 17.05 -10.18
CA GLY A 247 45.11 17.75 -11.08
C GLY A 247 44.07 16.79 -11.69
N SER A 248 42.82 17.23 -11.79
CA SER A 248 41.68 16.48 -12.40
C SER A 248 42.04 15.80 -13.73
N ALA A 249 42.90 16.43 -14.53
CA ALA A 249 43.41 15.89 -15.80
C ALA A 249 44.31 14.64 -15.67
N HIS A 250 45.00 14.43 -14.54
CA HIS A 250 45.79 13.22 -14.28
C HIS A 250 44.88 12.04 -13.93
N ILE A 251 43.83 12.27 -13.14
CA ILE A 251 42.88 11.24 -12.71
C ILE A 251 42.00 10.80 -13.89
N GLN A 252 41.60 11.73 -14.77
CA GLN A 252 40.89 11.42 -16.01
C GLN A 252 41.70 10.57 -17.00
N ARG A 253 43.04 10.61 -16.95
CA ARG A 253 43.90 9.74 -17.78
C ARG A 253 43.97 8.31 -17.26
N GLU A 254 43.83 8.10 -15.96
CA GLU A 254 43.85 6.75 -15.34
C GLU A 254 42.46 6.10 -15.30
N ASP A 255 41.41 6.90 -15.12
CA ASP A 255 40.01 6.47 -15.20
C ASP A 255 39.26 7.34 -16.21
N GLU A 256 39.05 6.77 -17.40
CA GLU A 256 38.30 7.36 -18.54
C GLU A 256 36.88 7.83 -18.15
N TYR A 257 36.34 7.32 -17.04
CA TYR A 257 34.94 7.50 -16.64
C TYR A 257 34.73 8.29 -15.34
N LEU A 258 35.50 9.36 -15.09
CA LEU A 258 35.43 10.15 -13.86
C LEU A 258 34.16 11.02 -13.79
N CYS A 259 33.44 10.95 -12.67
CA CYS A 259 32.34 11.87 -12.36
C CYS A 259 32.90 13.14 -11.70
N VAL A 260 32.47 14.32 -12.15
CA VAL A 260 32.93 15.62 -11.63
C VAL A 260 31.74 16.44 -11.15
N VAL A 261 31.82 16.95 -9.92
CA VAL A 261 30.83 17.88 -9.36
C VAL A 261 31.19 19.31 -9.77
N THR A 262 30.25 20.05 -10.35
CA THR A 262 30.53 21.31 -11.04
C THR A 262 30.68 22.53 -10.12
N SER A 263 30.01 22.56 -8.96
CA SER A 263 30.03 23.72 -8.05
C SER A 263 29.79 23.34 -6.59
N MET A 264 30.24 24.19 -5.66
CA MET A 264 30.04 24.00 -4.21
C MET A 264 28.55 23.94 -3.83
N SER A 265 27.72 24.77 -4.49
CA SER A 265 26.28 24.75 -4.30
C SER A 265 25.64 23.43 -4.75
N CYS A 266 26.16 22.78 -5.81
CA CYS A 266 25.72 21.45 -6.23
C CYS A 266 26.06 20.37 -5.18
N ALA A 267 27.28 20.42 -4.61
CA ALA A 267 27.70 19.48 -3.57
C ALA A 267 26.83 19.60 -2.30
N LEU A 268 26.63 20.82 -1.80
CA LEU A 268 25.77 21.07 -0.65
C LEU A 268 24.31 20.69 -0.90
N LEU A 269 23.77 21.00 -2.09
CA LEU A 269 22.40 20.62 -2.44
C LEU A 269 22.22 19.10 -2.45
N ALA A 270 23.21 18.33 -2.93
CA ALA A 270 23.16 16.86 -2.88
C ALA A 270 23.17 16.33 -1.43
N ILE A 271 23.96 16.93 -0.54
CA ILE A 271 24.00 16.59 0.89
C ILE A 271 22.67 16.93 1.57
N VAL A 272 22.12 18.13 1.34
CA VAL A 272 20.81 18.56 1.86
C VAL A 272 19.72 17.57 1.43
N ARG A 273 19.72 17.15 0.16
CA ARG A 273 18.76 16.16 -0.35
C ARG A 273 18.94 14.79 0.28
N LEU A 274 20.17 14.31 0.49
CA LEU A 274 20.41 13.05 1.19
C LEU A 274 19.82 13.08 2.59
N ILE A 275 20.09 14.13 3.36
CA ILE A 275 19.57 14.26 4.73
C ILE A 275 18.06 14.39 4.71
N TYR A 276 17.47 15.14 3.77
CA TYR A 276 16.02 15.17 3.57
C TYR A 276 15.44 13.78 3.30
N GLN A 277 16.06 12.95 2.45
CA GLN A 277 15.58 11.59 2.18
C GLN A 277 15.67 10.67 3.43
N ILE A 278 16.66 10.87 4.32
CA ILE A 278 16.79 10.13 5.59
C ILE A 278 15.72 10.58 6.59
N VAL A 279 15.59 11.88 6.83
CA VAL A 279 14.66 12.50 7.81
C VAL A 279 13.18 12.26 7.42
N THR A 280 12.88 12.15 6.14
CA THR A 280 11.53 11.84 5.65
C THR A 280 11.14 10.36 5.76
N ARG A 281 12.11 9.44 5.76
CA ARG A 281 11.87 7.98 5.86
C ARG A 281 12.02 7.41 7.26
N ILE A 282 12.87 8.01 8.10
CA ILE A 282 13.19 7.52 9.43
C ILE A 282 12.76 8.58 10.45
N LEU A 283 11.80 8.24 11.31
CA LEU A 283 11.24 9.16 12.30
C LEU A 283 12.31 9.59 13.32
N ASP A 284 13.08 8.64 13.86
CA ASP A 284 14.17 8.89 14.82
C ASP A 284 15.25 9.84 14.29
N ALA A 285 15.44 9.86 12.96
CA ALA A 285 16.43 10.72 12.32
C ALA A 285 16.09 12.21 12.48
N ARG A 286 14.81 12.56 12.63
CA ARG A 286 14.36 13.96 12.81
C ARG A 286 14.93 14.59 14.08
N VAL A 287 15.07 13.80 15.14
CA VAL A 287 15.57 14.24 16.44
C VAL A 287 17.09 14.15 16.49
N THR A 288 17.64 12.99 16.10
CA THR A 288 19.07 12.70 16.21
C THR A 288 19.93 13.57 15.29
N LEU A 289 19.49 13.82 14.05
CA LEU A 289 20.25 14.64 13.09
C LEU A 289 20.04 16.14 13.26
N ALA A 290 19.30 16.59 14.29
CA ALA A 290 18.91 17.98 14.39
C ALA A 290 20.09 18.96 14.47
N ASP A 291 21.16 18.58 15.16
CA ASP A 291 22.38 19.40 15.25
C ASP A 291 23.14 19.40 13.92
N THR A 292 23.19 18.25 13.21
CA THR A 292 23.78 18.17 11.86
C THR A 292 23.05 19.07 10.86
N VAL A 293 21.71 19.13 10.93
CA VAL A 293 20.89 20.01 10.07
C VAL A 293 21.16 21.48 10.40
N ARG A 294 21.37 21.83 11.67
CA ARG A 294 21.74 23.19 12.07
C ARG A 294 23.10 23.59 11.49
N THR A 295 24.11 22.72 11.60
CA THR A 295 25.45 22.94 11.03
C THR A 295 25.39 23.06 9.51
N LEU A 296 24.67 22.16 8.84
CA LEU A 296 24.50 22.19 7.39
C LEU A 296 23.83 23.49 6.92
N ALA A 297 22.81 23.97 7.64
CA ALA A 297 22.17 25.23 7.30
C ALA A 297 23.13 26.43 7.45
N ALA A 298 24.01 26.42 8.46
CA ALA A 298 25.06 27.43 8.58
C ALA A 298 26.04 27.37 7.38
N GLN A 299 26.46 26.18 6.96
CA GLN A 299 27.30 25.96 5.78
C GLN A 299 26.63 26.46 4.49
N VAL A 300 25.32 26.21 4.33
CA VAL A 300 24.51 26.71 3.21
C VAL A 300 24.49 28.23 3.17
N GLN A 301 24.35 28.90 4.32
CA GLN A 301 24.39 30.37 4.41
C GLN A 301 25.77 30.94 4.06
N VAL A 302 26.86 30.27 4.48
CA VAL A 302 28.23 30.66 4.09
C VAL A 302 28.41 30.52 2.58
N CYS A 303 28.01 29.38 2.00
CA CYS A 303 28.11 29.15 0.56
C CYS A 303 27.30 30.16 -0.25
N ALA A 304 26.11 30.55 0.23
CA ALA A 304 25.26 31.52 -0.45
C ALA A 304 25.87 32.93 -0.53
N ARG A 305 26.86 33.27 0.32
CA ARG A 305 27.58 34.55 0.30
C ARG A 305 28.77 34.58 -0.67
N ILE A 306 29.19 33.42 -1.18
CA ILE A 306 30.30 33.35 -2.14
C ILE A 306 29.83 33.94 -3.48
N PRO A 307 30.57 34.88 -4.10
CA PRO A 307 30.17 35.50 -5.36
C PRO A 307 30.05 34.45 -6.48
N ASN A 308 28.83 34.26 -6.96
CA ASN A 308 28.52 33.32 -8.04
C ASN A 308 28.77 33.96 -9.41
N GLY A 309 29.63 33.35 -10.22
CA GLY A 309 30.03 33.86 -11.54
C GLY A 309 28.95 33.74 -12.63
N THR A 310 27.93 32.90 -12.44
CA THR A 310 26.88 32.65 -13.44
C THR A 310 25.45 32.80 -12.86
N ASP A 311 24.48 33.20 -13.67
CA ASP A 311 23.06 33.25 -13.27
C ASP A 311 22.51 31.87 -12.86
N ARG A 312 23.10 30.81 -13.43
CA ARG A 312 22.81 29.41 -13.07
C ARG A 312 23.19 29.11 -11.62
N ASP A 313 24.37 29.52 -11.16
CA ASP A 313 24.82 29.26 -9.79
C ASP A 313 23.98 30.05 -8.77
N ARG A 314 23.52 31.27 -9.13
CA ARG A 314 22.55 32.02 -8.30
C ARG A 314 21.22 31.28 -8.15
N PHE A 315 20.70 30.72 -9.24
CA PHE A 315 19.46 29.92 -9.20
C PHE A 315 19.61 28.67 -8.31
N ILE A 316 20.71 27.93 -8.45
CA ILE A 316 21.02 26.75 -7.62
C ILE A 316 21.15 27.14 -6.14
N SER A 317 21.85 28.24 -5.84
CA SER A 317 22.01 28.75 -4.48
C SER A 317 20.66 29.10 -3.84
N ARG A 318 19.73 29.71 -4.58
CA ARG A 318 18.38 30.00 -4.09
C ARG A 318 17.59 28.74 -3.75
N ILE A 319 17.68 27.70 -4.58
CA ILE A 319 17.01 26.41 -4.32
C ILE A 319 17.64 25.72 -3.10
N MET A 320 18.96 25.72 -3.01
CA MET A 320 19.71 25.17 -1.86
C MET A 320 19.26 25.79 -0.53
N VAL A 321 19.15 27.12 -0.46
CA VAL A 321 18.64 27.81 0.74
C VAL A 321 17.20 27.41 1.04
N THR A 322 16.36 27.30 0.02
CA THR A 322 14.95 26.91 0.17
C THR A 322 14.80 25.51 0.75
N GLU A 323 15.52 24.52 0.21
CA GLU A 323 15.51 23.14 0.68
C GLU A 323 16.14 23.01 2.09
N ALA A 324 17.19 23.78 2.39
CA ALA A 324 17.78 23.79 3.73
C ALA A 324 16.80 24.36 4.78
N ASN A 325 16.09 25.45 4.48
CA ASN A 325 15.07 26.01 5.36
C ASN A 325 13.91 25.02 5.56
N ARG A 326 13.51 24.31 4.50
CA ARG A 326 12.50 23.26 4.57
C ARG A 326 12.94 22.12 5.49
N LEU A 327 14.18 21.67 5.39
CA LEU A 327 14.75 20.65 6.27
C LEU A 327 14.80 21.10 7.74
N GLN A 328 15.15 22.36 8.00
CA GLN A 328 15.11 22.94 9.34
C GLN A 328 13.69 22.91 9.92
N ARG A 329 12.66 23.28 9.14
CA ARG A 329 11.25 23.24 9.57
C ARG A 329 10.81 21.81 9.94
N ILE A 330 11.21 20.80 9.17
CA ILE A 330 10.89 19.39 9.47
C ILE A 330 11.48 18.96 10.82
N VAL A 331 12.70 19.41 11.12
CA VAL A 331 13.40 19.08 12.38
C VAL A 331 12.82 19.87 13.57
N SER A 332 12.49 21.16 13.39
CA SER A 332 11.89 21.97 14.45
C SER A 332 10.52 21.41 14.85
N ASP A 333 9.68 21.04 13.89
CA ASP A 333 8.36 20.45 14.14
C ASP A 333 8.47 19.14 14.97
N ALA A 334 9.52 18.36 14.74
CA ALA A 334 9.79 17.15 15.51
C ALA A 334 10.27 17.44 16.94
N LYS A 335 11.05 18.51 17.16
CA LYS A 335 11.50 18.93 18.49
C LYS A 335 10.37 19.53 19.33
N ASP A 336 9.51 20.34 18.72
CA ASP A 336 8.34 20.92 19.40
C ASP A 336 7.36 19.84 19.87
N SER A 337 7.40 18.65 19.27
CA SER A 337 6.61 17.48 19.69
C SER A 337 7.17 16.78 20.95
N ILE A 338 8.42 17.07 21.37
CA ILE A 338 9.12 16.41 22.50
C ILE A 338 9.24 17.35 23.71
N ILE A 339 9.11 18.67 23.53
CA ILE A 339 9.15 19.61 24.65
C ILE A 339 7.77 19.60 25.35
N PRO A 340 7.66 19.20 26.63
CA PRO A 340 6.46 19.42 27.40
C PRO A 340 6.27 20.93 27.51
N PHE A 341 5.21 21.42 26.91
CA PHE A 341 4.96 22.84 26.84
C PHE A 341 4.47 23.36 28.19
N LEU A 342 5.41 23.88 28.96
CA LEU A 342 5.15 24.76 30.10
C LEU A 342 5.06 26.24 29.69
N ASP A 343 4.94 26.57 28.39
CA ASP A 343 5.14 27.96 27.92
C ASP A 343 4.13 28.56 26.89
N ALA A 344 2.88 28.04 26.74
CA ALA A 344 1.75 28.90 26.23
C ALA A 344 0.77 29.32 27.31
N THR A 345 1.21 29.40 28.55
CA THR A 345 0.54 30.27 29.51
C THR A 345 1.04 31.71 29.47
N ALA A 346 1.90 32.08 28.51
CA ALA A 346 2.48 33.43 28.42
C ALA A 346 2.15 34.19 27.11
N ALA A 347 1.04 33.89 26.44
CA ALA A 347 0.40 34.89 25.58
C ALA A 347 -0.42 35.83 26.48
N ASP A 348 0.15 37.01 26.72
CA ASP A 348 -0.37 38.10 27.54
C ASP A 348 -1.92 38.24 27.50
N PRO A 349 -2.64 38.15 28.64
CA PRO A 349 -4.11 38.31 28.72
C PRO A 349 -4.61 39.71 28.35
N SER A 350 -3.72 40.63 28.00
CA SER A 350 -3.98 42.06 27.85
C SER A 350 -4.60 42.47 26.50
N SER A 351 -4.62 41.60 25.47
CA SER A 351 -5.33 41.88 24.21
C SER A 351 -6.83 41.54 24.28
N ARG A 352 -7.59 42.34 25.03
CA ARG A 352 -9.06 42.29 25.10
C ARG A 352 -9.71 42.85 23.82
N SER A 353 -9.54 42.18 22.68
CA SER A 353 -10.19 42.55 21.42
C SER A 353 -10.97 41.40 20.75
N GLY A 354 -11.44 40.42 21.55
CA GLY A 354 -12.34 39.36 21.06
C GLY A 354 -13.79 39.64 21.45
N GLY A 355 -14.72 39.61 20.49
CA GLY A 355 -16.16 39.65 20.77
C GLY A 355 -16.67 38.46 21.63
N PRO A 356 -17.94 38.45 22.06
CA PRO A 356 -18.48 37.46 23.01
C PRO A 356 -18.27 35.99 22.58
N ASN A 357 -18.26 35.71 21.27
CA ASN A 357 -17.98 34.37 20.73
C ASN A 357 -16.55 33.88 21.00
N MET A 358 -15.55 34.76 21.02
CA MET A 358 -14.15 34.39 21.27
C MET A 358 -13.90 34.05 22.75
N ALA A 359 -14.54 34.79 23.66
CA ALA A 359 -14.49 34.49 25.09
C ALA A 359 -15.15 33.13 25.40
N TYR A 360 -16.30 32.85 24.76
CA TYR A 360 -16.96 31.55 24.88
C TYR A 360 -16.09 30.40 24.37
N LEU A 361 -15.47 30.54 23.19
CA LEU A 361 -14.59 29.52 22.64
C LEU A 361 -13.36 29.26 23.52
N ARG A 362 -12.78 30.30 24.14
CA ARG A 362 -11.65 30.13 25.07
C ARG A 362 -12.07 29.42 26.35
N ASN A 363 -13.25 29.73 26.90
CA ASN A 363 -13.73 29.12 28.14
C ASN A 363 -14.20 27.66 27.96
N THR A 364 -14.61 27.29 26.75
CA THR A 364 -15.05 25.92 26.39
C THR A 364 -13.97 25.10 25.70
N PHE A 365 -12.75 25.66 25.57
CA PHE A 365 -11.64 25.00 24.90
C PHE A 365 -11.09 23.87 25.77
N ASP A 366 -11.29 22.64 25.30
CA ASP A 366 -10.83 21.43 25.95
C ASP A 366 -9.96 20.64 24.96
N PRO A 367 -8.61 20.66 25.09
CA PRO A 367 -7.70 20.11 24.08
C PRO A 367 -7.75 18.57 23.99
N PRO A 368 -7.15 17.98 22.94
CA PRO A 368 -7.17 16.53 22.74
C PRO A 368 -6.20 15.77 23.67
N GLY A 369 -6.56 14.53 24.00
CA GLY A 369 -5.71 13.57 24.71
C GLY A 369 -5.15 14.06 26.05
N ALA A 370 -3.85 13.83 26.26
CA ALA A 370 -3.15 14.17 27.51
C ALA A 370 -3.05 15.68 27.80
N LEU A 371 -3.37 16.54 26.83
CA LEU A 371 -3.41 17.99 27.06
C LEU A 371 -4.66 18.42 27.83
N SER A 372 -5.69 17.58 27.88
CA SER A 372 -6.91 17.88 28.62
C SER A 372 -6.70 17.76 30.13
N THR A 373 -7.30 18.66 30.90
CA THR A 373 -7.25 18.63 32.37
C THR A 373 -7.84 17.37 32.97
N ASP A 374 -8.86 16.79 32.31
CA ASP A 374 -9.58 15.60 32.76
C ASP A 374 -8.98 14.31 32.16
N GLY A 375 -7.84 14.41 31.47
CA GLY A 375 -7.24 13.31 30.72
C GLY A 375 -7.96 12.99 29.40
N PRO A 376 -7.49 11.94 28.68
CA PRO A 376 -8.01 11.56 27.38
C PRO A 376 -9.48 11.11 27.47
N ARG A 377 -10.29 11.47 26.47
CA ARG A 377 -11.74 11.13 26.42
C ARG A 377 -12.00 9.64 26.27
N HIS A 378 -11.12 8.93 25.57
CA HIS A 378 -11.17 7.51 25.26
C HIS A 378 -9.77 7.05 24.81
N ASP A 379 -9.55 5.74 24.69
CA ASP A 379 -8.30 5.13 24.20
C ASP A 379 -7.76 5.70 22.87
N ASN A 380 -8.64 6.18 21.98
CA ASN A 380 -8.27 6.77 20.68
C ASN A 380 -8.15 8.32 20.67
N ASP A 381 -8.14 8.98 21.83
CA ASP A 381 -8.03 10.45 21.94
C ASP A 381 -6.56 10.88 22.05
N HIS A 382 -5.89 11.03 20.91
CA HIS A 382 -4.48 11.41 20.83
C HIS A 382 -4.27 12.87 20.41
N VAL A 383 -3.14 13.46 20.83
CA VAL A 383 -2.71 14.80 20.43
C VAL A 383 -2.30 14.82 18.96
N GLU A 384 -1.45 13.87 18.56
CA GLU A 384 -0.95 13.76 17.18
C GLU A 384 -1.90 12.92 16.32
N ILE A 385 -2.29 13.45 15.16
CA ILE A 385 -3.20 12.76 14.24
C ILE A 385 -2.64 11.43 13.71
N SER A 386 -1.31 11.27 13.68
CA SER A 386 -0.64 10.03 13.27
C SER A 386 -0.92 8.84 14.19
N GLU A 387 -1.31 9.10 15.44
CA GLU A 387 -1.64 8.07 16.43
C GLU A 387 -3.13 7.73 16.45
N ILE A 388 -3.98 8.57 15.87
CA ILE A 388 -5.43 8.38 15.87
C ILE A 388 -5.84 7.29 14.88
N ASN A 389 -6.51 6.24 15.36
CA ASN A 389 -7.11 5.23 14.51
C ASN A 389 -8.26 5.84 13.69
N ILE A 390 -8.20 5.65 12.35
CA ILE A 390 -9.23 6.12 11.42
C ILE A 390 -10.57 5.45 11.71
N LEU A 391 -10.54 4.15 11.96
CA LEU A 391 -11.71 3.44 12.47
C LEU A 391 -11.83 3.70 13.97
N PRO A 392 -13.05 3.93 14.48
CA PRO A 392 -13.24 4.20 15.88
C PRO A 392 -12.97 2.96 16.73
N THR A 393 -12.58 3.18 17.98
CA THR A 393 -12.49 2.10 18.98
C THR A 393 -13.83 1.89 19.66
N GLN A 394 -13.95 0.78 20.39
CA GLN A 394 -15.13 0.52 21.20
C GLN A 394 -15.37 1.64 22.23
N GLN A 395 -14.32 2.08 22.94
CA GLN A 395 -14.44 3.12 23.96
C GLN A 395 -14.84 4.47 23.36
N GLU A 396 -14.40 4.79 22.14
CA GLU A 396 -14.78 6.01 21.43
C GLU A 396 -16.27 6.04 21.07
N ILE A 397 -16.85 4.91 20.63
CA ILE A 397 -18.28 4.82 20.30
C ILE A 397 -19.14 4.97 21.55
N THR A 398 -18.72 4.38 22.68
CA THR A 398 -19.48 4.41 23.94
C THR A 398 -19.18 5.65 24.80
N CYS A 399 -18.26 6.51 24.39
CA CYS A 399 -17.88 7.71 25.15
C CYS A 399 -19.03 8.72 25.18
N SER A 400 -19.37 9.20 26.38
CA SER A 400 -20.39 10.24 26.58
C SER A 400 -19.85 11.67 26.42
N ARG A 401 -18.53 11.85 26.53
CA ARG A 401 -17.85 13.15 26.38
C ARG A 401 -17.75 13.51 24.90
N GLN A 402 -18.09 14.75 24.56
CA GLN A 402 -18.08 15.22 23.18
C GLN A 402 -16.66 15.19 22.59
N PRO A 403 -16.51 14.83 21.30
CA PRO A 403 -15.21 14.79 20.63
C PRO A 403 -14.60 16.19 20.51
N PHE A 404 -13.27 16.26 20.51
CA PHE A 404 -12.57 17.52 20.22
C PHE A 404 -12.70 17.89 18.74
N LEU A 405 -13.45 18.95 18.45
CA LEU A 405 -13.67 19.48 17.11
C LEU A 405 -13.08 20.90 16.98
N PRO A 406 -12.01 21.09 16.21
CA PRO A 406 -11.36 22.38 16.08
C PRO A 406 -12.16 23.32 15.17
N SER A 407 -12.14 24.62 15.48
CA SER A 407 -12.84 25.64 14.69
C SER A 407 -11.99 26.09 13.49
N ASN A 408 -12.56 26.07 12.29
CA ASN A 408 -11.93 26.54 11.05
C ASN A 408 -12.49 27.91 10.60
N GLY A 409 -13.74 28.22 10.97
CA GLY A 409 -14.48 29.39 10.49
C GLY A 409 -14.25 30.68 11.24
N VAL A 410 -13.57 30.63 12.40
CA VAL A 410 -13.35 31.77 13.28
C VAL A 410 -11.87 32.13 13.29
N PRO A 411 -11.47 33.33 12.79
CA PRO A 411 -10.10 33.80 12.88
C PRO A 411 -9.62 33.80 14.33
N ASP A 412 -8.39 33.33 14.56
CA ASP A 412 -7.73 33.29 15.87
C ASP A 412 -8.41 32.43 16.94
N ALA A 413 -9.32 31.53 16.54
CA ALA A 413 -9.91 30.53 17.44
C ALA A 413 -8.83 29.74 18.19
N PRO A 414 -9.06 29.41 19.48
CA PRO A 414 -8.10 28.67 20.28
C PRO A 414 -7.82 27.30 19.66
N HIS A 415 -6.53 26.94 19.62
CA HIS A 415 -6.03 25.68 19.13
C HIS A 415 -4.75 25.35 19.89
N PHE A 416 -4.46 24.07 20.10
CA PHE A 416 -3.23 23.60 20.74
C PHE A 416 -1.99 23.67 19.81
N LEU A 417 -2.18 24.10 18.55
CA LEU A 417 -1.13 24.21 17.53
C LEU A 417 -1.10 25.65 17.02
N ALA A 418 0.11 26.15 16.75
CA ALA A 418 0.32 27.45 16.13
C ALA A 418 -0.28 27.51 14.71
N GLN A 419 -0.53 28.72 14.20
CA GLN A 419 -0.99 28.91 12.82
C GLN A 419 0.06 28.41 11.82
N GLY A 420 -0.38 27.58 10.87
CA GLY A 420 0.51 26.95 9.89
C GLY A 420 -0.09 25.65 9.34
N TRP A 421 0.71 24.91 8.56
CA TRP A 421 0.29 23.64 7.96
C TRP A 421 -0.16 22.58 8.96
N LYS A 422 0.56 22.42 10.09
CA LYS A 422 0.25 21.38 11.09
C LYS A 422 -1.16 21.57 11.65
N ARG A 423 -1.54 22.82 11.96
CA ARG A 423 -2.90 23.18 12.38
C ARG A 423 -3.93 22.94 11.27
N GLN A 424 -3.64 23.32 10.03
CA GLN A 424 -4.59 23.17 8.92
C GLN A 424 -4.91 21.69 8.63
N VAL A 425 -3.88 20.83 8.64
CA VAL A 425 -4.05 19.38 8.46
C VAL A 425 -4.80 18.76 9.65
N ASP A 426 -4.49 19.15 10.89
CA ASP A 426 -5.21 18.69 12.09
C ASP A 426 -6.70 19.04 12.03
N ILE A 427 -7.04 20.28 11.68
CA ILE A 427 -8.42 20.75 11.52
C ILE A 427 -9.17 19.88 10.53
N HIS A 428 -8.64 19.74 9.32
CA HIS A 428 -9.31 18.99 8.27
C HIS A 428 -9.37 17.50 8.55
N PHE A 429 -8.35 16.91 9.19
CA PHE A 429 -8.38 15.50 9.59
C PHE A 429 -9.49 15.24 10.62
N ARG A 430 -9.53 16.03 11.71
CA ARG A 430 -10.51 15.84 12.79
C ARG A 430 -11.94 16.10 12.34
N LEU A 431 -12.18 17.18 11.58
CA LEU A 431 -13.51 17.51 11.07
C LEU A 431 -13.99 16.51 10.01
N TYR A 432 -13.12 16.10 9.08
CA TYR A 432 -13.50 15.13 8.04
C TYR A 432 -13.70 13.72 8.61
N ARG A 433 -12.96 13.35 9.67
CA ARG A 433 -13.19 12.12 10.42
C ARG A 433 -14.52 12.17 11.17
N GLU A 434 -14.84 13.30 11.80
CA GLU A 434 -16.13 13.48 12.48
C GLU A 434 -17.32 13.41 11.52
N ASP A 435 -17.19 13.96 10.30
CA ASP A 435 -18.23 13.90 9.27
C ASP A 435 -18.66 12.45 8.95
N MET A 436 -17.71 11.52 8.99
CA MET A 436 -17.96 10.08 8.86
C MET A 436 -18.47 9.45 10.18
N MET A 437 -17.87 9.84 11.29
CA MET A 437 -18.09 9.24 12.60
C MET A 437 -19.43 9.58 13.23
N ASP A 438 -19.98 10.76 13.00
CA ASP A 438 -21.22 11.22 13.62
C ASP A 438 -22.38 10.26 13.34
N SER A 439 -22.54 9.86 12.08
CA SER A 439 -23.59 8.91 11.67
C SER A 439 -23.40 7.53 12.29
N VAL A 440 -22.16 7.05 12.36
CA VAL A 440 -21.83 5.74 12.96
C VAL A 440 -22.10 5.79 14.46
N ARG A 441 -21.57 6.79 15.17
CA ARG A 441 -21.73 6.97 16.62
C ARG A 441 -23.21 7.02 16.99
N LYS A 442 -24.00 7.91 16.37
CA LYS A 442 -25.45 8.01 16.61
C LYS A 442 -26.16 6.68 16.36
N SER A 443 -25.87 6.01 15.24
CA SER A 443 -26.50 4.74 14.90
C SER A 443 -26.18 3.61 15.88
N MET A 444 -24.94 3.56 16.37
CA MET A 444 -24.49 2.54 17.33
C MET A 444 -25.03 2.84 18.73
N THR A 445 -24.94 4.08 19.21
CA THR A 445 -25.46 4.45 20.54
C THR A 445 -26.96 4.16 20.62
N SER A 446 -27.74 4.52 19.59
CA SER A 446 -29.18 4.18 19.54
C SER A 446 -29.44 2.67 19.50
N PHE A 447 -28.61 1.88 18.81
CA PHE A 447 -28.75 0.43 18.77
C PHE A 447 -28.38 -0.23 20.11
N LEU A 448 -27.29 0.22 20.73
CA LEU A 448 -26.84 -0.27 22.03
C LEU A 448 -27.89 0.02 23.11
N ASP A 449 -28.46 1.21 23.13
CA ASP A 449 -29.55 1.58 24.03
C ASP A 449 -30.78 0.66 23.85
N ALA A 450 -31.18 0.41 22.60
CA ALA A 450 -32.26 -0.55 22.29
C ALA A 450 -31.94 -1.98 22.75
N LEU A 451 -30.69 -2.42 22.60
CA LEU A 451 -30.22 -3.75 23.02
C LEU A 451 -30.15 -3.87 24.55
N GLN A 452 -29.79 -2.80 25.27
CA GLN A 452 -29.82 -2.75 26.74
C GLN A 452 -31.23 -2.93 27.29
N HIS A 453 -32.23 -2.30 26.66
CA HIS A 453 -33.64 -2.36 27.08
C HIS A 453 -34.35 -3.69 26.71
N THR A 454 -33.71 -4.58 25.95
CA THR A 454 -34.30 -5.86 25.54
C THR A 454 -33.89 -7.00 26.48
N PRO A 455 -34.83 -7.84 26.95
CA PRO A 455 -34.51 -8.98 27.81
C PRO A 455 -33.69 -10.05 27.07
N PHE A 456 -32.79 -10.71 27.80
CA PHE A 456 -31.90 -11.74 27.27
C PHE A 456 -32.70 -12.90 26.67
N GLY A 457 -32.40 -13.29 25.42
CA GLY A 457 -33.12 -14.35 24.69
C GLY A 457 -34.32 -13.89 23.87
N GLU A 458 -34.77 -12.63 23.99
CA GLU A 458 -35.82 -12.04 23.12
C GLU A 458 -35.25 -11.10 22.05
N GLU A 459 -33.93 -11.14 21.80
CA GLU A 459 -33.22 -10.23 20.92
C GLU A 459 -33.68 -10.33 19.45
N ASP A 460 -34.25 -11.47 19.04
CA ASP A 460 -34.89 -11.67 17.73
C ASP A 460 -36.10 -10.73 17.49
N ARG A 461 -36.69 -10.15 18.56
CA ARG A 461 -37.73 -9.13 18.43
C ARG A 461 -37.20 -7.86 17.78
N LEU A 462 -35.95 -7.50 18.05
CA LEU A 462 -35.28 -6.32 17.46
C LEU A 462 -35.15 -6.45 15.94
N LEU A 463 -35.04 -7.68 15.40
CA LEU A 463 -34.97 -7.93 13.96
C LEU A 463 -36.30 -7.64 13.23
N LYS A 464 -37.42 -7.49 13.95
CA LYS A 464 -38.70 -7.07 13.37
C LYS A 464 -38.69 -5.54 13.19
N ASN A 465 -38.62 -5.09 11.93
CA ASN A 465 -38.58 -3.67 11.51
C ASN A 465 -39.54 -2.70 12.23
N LYS A 466 -40.64 -3.17 12.85
CA LYS A 466 -41.62 -2.35 13.57
C LYS A 466 -41.20 -1.99 15.01
N GLU A 467 -40.28 -2.72 15.64
CA GLU A 467 -39.85 -2.45 17.03
C GLU A 467 -38.56 -1.63 17.06
N LEU A 468 -37.59 -1.92 16.17
CA LEU A 468 -36.39 -1.11 16.01
C LEU A 468 -36.71 0.36 15.66
N ARG A 469 -37.71 0.59 14.81
CA ARG A 469 -38.18 1.95 14.43
C ARG A 469 -38.96 2.70 15.51
N LYS A 470 -39.39 2.02 16.59
CA LYS A 470 -40.07 2.67 17.73
C LYS A 470 -39.08 3.26 18.73
N VAL A 471 -37.86 2.74 18.76
CA VAL A 471 -36.79 3.10 19.71
C VAL A 471 -35.74 4.00 19.05
N ILE A 472 -35.53 3.86 17.74
CA ILE A 472 -34.59 4.71 16.98
C ILE A 472 -35.25 6.03 16.61
N ASP A 473 -34.57 7.15 16.89
CA ASP A 473 -34.96 8.48 16.44
C ASP A 473 -35.24 8.51 14.94
N GLY A 474 -36.29 9.22 14.52
CA GLY A 474 -36.74 9.29 13.11
C GLY A 474 -35.69 9.80 12.11
N ASN A 475 -34.55 10.30 12.58
CA ASN A 475 -33.46 10.84 11.77
C ASN A 475 -32.29 9.85 11.54
N VAL A 476 -32.30 8.65 12.13
CA VAL A 476 -31.20 7.67 12.00
C VAL A 476 -31.65 6.47 11.17
N SER A 477 -31.08 6.32 9.97
CA SER A 477 -31.24 5.10 9.17
C SER A 477 -30.23 4.05 9.62
N LEU A 478 -30.68 2.87 10.02
CA LEU A 478 -29.86 1.75 10.45
C LEU A 478 -30.35 0.45 9.81
N ASN A 479 -29.44 -0.41 9.34
CA ASN A 479 -29.77 -1.79 8.95
C ASN A 479 -29.13 -2.75 9.97
N VAL A 480 -29.92 -3.67 10.51
CA VAL A 480 -29.46 -4.70 11.46
C VAL A 480 -29.77 -6.08 10.91
N TYR A 481 -28.81 -6.99 11.00
CA TYR A 481 -28.93 -8.39 10.60
C TYR A 481 -28.52 -9.28 11.78
N GLY A 482 -29.28 -10.35 12.03
CA GLY A 482 -29.07 -11.25 13.18
C GLY A 482 -28.56 -12.63 12.79
N ASN A 483 -28.17 -13.42 13.79
CA ASN A 483 -27.56 -14.75 13.67
C ASN A 483 -26.37 -14.75 12.72
N VAL A 484 -25.35 -13.95 13.06
CA VAL A 484 -24.12 -13.91 12.27
C VAL A 484 -23.27 -15.14 12.59
N GLU A 485 -22.86 -15.85 11.55
CA GLU A 485 -21.99 -17.03 11.61
C GLU A 485 -20.71 -16.78 10.80
N VAL A 486 -19.57 -17.28 11.29
CA VAL A 486 -18.27 -17.14 10.64
C VAL A 486 -17.94 -18.43 9.89
N PHE A 487 -17.76 -18.36 8.58
CA PHE A 487 -17.50 -19.54 7.73
C PHE A 487 -15.99 -19.82 7.54
N GLY A 488 -15.14 -18.82 7.71
CA GLY A 488 -13.68 -18.96 7.63
C GLY A 488 -13.03 -17.85 6.79
N MET A 489 -11.71 -17.96 6.57
CA MET A 489 -10.95 -17.00 5.78
C MET A 489 -10.83 -17.44 4.31
N ILE A 490 -11.33 -16.62 3.41
CA ILE A 490 -11.16 -16.74 1.96
C ILE A 490 -9.95 -15.92 1.53
N MET A 491 -9.00 -16.58 0.88
CA MET A 491 -7.85 -15.94 0.28
C MET A 491 -8.16 -15.54 -1.16
N ASP A 492 -8.31 -14.24 -1.41
CA ASP A 492 -8.40 -13.70 -2.77
C ASP A 492 -7.00 -13.34 -3.27
N LYS A 493 -6.69 -13.74 -4.50
CA LYS A 493 -5.45 -13.41 -5.20
C LYS A 493 -5.27 -11.90 -5.33
N ASN A 494 -6.33 -11.10 -5.33
CA ASN A 494 -6.28 -9.66 -5.55
C ASN A 494 -6.36 -8.81 -4.27
N THR A 495 -7.24 -9.17 -3.33
CA THR A 495 -7.53 -8.35 -2.13
C THR A 495 -6.99 -8.91 -0.83
N GLY A 496 -6.33 -10.08 -0.86
CA GLY A 496 -5.78 -10.73 0.34
C GLY A 496 -6.77 -11.61 1.10
N GLY A 497 -6.53 -11.80 2.40
CA GLY A 497 -7.37 -12.60 3.29
C GLY A 497 -8.65 -11.85 3.68
N ASN A 498 -9.78 -12.31 3.16
CA ASN A 498 -11.12 -11.82 3.53
C ASN A 498 -11.81 -12.87 4.41
N ILE A 499 -12.67 -12.44 5.34
CA ILE A 499 -13.44 -13.36 6.18
C ILE A 499 -14.84 -13.48 5.61
N GLU A 500 -15.32 -14.72 5.45
CA GLU A 500 -16.69 -14.98 5.03
C GLU A 500 -17.62 -15.04 6.25
N LEU A 501 -18.63 -14.18 6.23
CA LEU A 501 -19.70 -14.13 7.23
C LEU A 501 -21.03 -14.51 6.58
N GLY A 502 -21.82 -15.31 7.29
CA GLY A 502 -23.23 -15.50 6.98
C GLY A 502 -24.11 -14.80 8.01
N PHE A 503 -25.28 -14.33 7.58
CA PHE A 503 -26.29 -13.75 8.48
C PHE A 503 -27.70 -14.10 8.00
N SER A 504 -28.70 -13.95 8.86
CA SER A 504 -30.10 -14.26 8.53
C SER A 504 -30.62 -13.39 7.38
N GLN A 505 -31.33 -14.00 6.42
CA GLN A 505 -31.97 -13.25 5.34
C GLN A 505 -32.95 -12.19 5.91
N PRO A 506 -33.04 -10.99 5.28
CA PRO A 506 -33.97 -9.95 5.68
C PRO A 506 -35.42 -10.46 5.80
N PRO A 507 -36.22 -9.96 6.76
CA PRO A 507 -37.59 -10.43 7.00
C PRO A 507 -38.52 -10.40 5.78
N GLN A 508 -38.24 -9.51 4.80
CA GLN A 508 -39.01 -9.38 3.57
C GLN A 508 -38.84 -10.56 2.58
N ILE A 509 -37.72 -11.28 2.68
CA ILE A 509 -37.37 -12.39 1.78
C ILE A 509 -37.14 -13.72 2.51
N LEU A 510 -37.16 -13.70 3.84
CA LEU A 510 -37.02 -14.88 4.71
C LEU A 510 -38.10 -15.94 4.36
N GLY A 511 -37.67 -17.16 4.01
CA GLY A 511 -38.58 -18.27 3.65
C GLY A 511 -39.12 -18.23 2.21
N THR A 512 -38.62 -17.33 1.35
CA THR A 512 -38.96 -17.35 -0.08
C THR A 512 -38.10 -18.37 -0.79
N ALA A 513 -38.66 -19.51 -1.24
CA ALA A 513 -37.91 -20.55 -1.94
C ALA A 513 -37.33 -20.11 -3.31
N ASN A 514 -37.95 -19.13 -3.98
CA ASN A 514 -37.54 -18.68 -5.32
C ASN A 514 -36.26 -17.82 -5.29
N LYS A 515 -35.15 -18.36 -5.83
CA LYS A 515 -33.85 -17.66 -5.96
C LYS A 515 -33.99 -16.33 -6.70
N ASN A 516 -34.76 -16.26 -7.79
CA ASN A 516 -34.86 -15.06 -8.63
C ASN A 516 -35.46 -13.86 -7.88
N ARG A 517 -36.45 -14.09 -7.00
CA ARG A 517 -37.02 -13.03 -6.15
C ARG A 517 -36.02 -12.53 -5.11
N ARG A 518 -35.18 -13.41 -4.56
CA ARG A 518 -34.11 -13.02 -3.64
C ARG A 518 -33.03 -12.21 -4.36
N THR A 519 -32.62 -12.64 -5.55
CA THR A 519 -31.68 -11.90 -6.40
C THR A 519 -32.23 -10.52 -6.75
N GLU A 520 -33.49 -10.43 -7.18
CA GLU A 520 -34.14 -9.15 -7.51
C GLU A 520 -34.20 -8.20 -6.29
N PHE A 521 -34.49 -8.71 -5.09
CA PHE A 521 -34.45 -7.90 -3.87
C PHE A 521 -33.07 -7.30 -3.60
N TRP A 522 -32.02 -8.13 -3.68
CA TRP A 522 -30.64 -7.69 -3.47
C TRP A 522 -30.18 -6.75 -4.60
N GLU A 523 -30.62 -6.95 -5.83
CA GLU A 523 -30.36 -6.05 -6.96
C GLU A 523 -31.06 -4.70 -6.84
N ARG A 524 -32.27 -4.63 -6.25
CA ARG A 524 -32.93 -3.35 -5.96
C ARG A 524 -32.28 -2.65 -4.76
N SER A 525 -31.74 -3.42 -3.81
CA SER A 525 -31.07 -2.92 -2.61
C SER A 525 -29.58 -2.65 -2.83
N LYS A 526 -29.19 -2.00 -3.94
CA LYS A 526 -27.76 -1.77 -4.27
C LYS A 526 -27.02 -0.92 -3.24
N ASN A 527 -27.73 -0.08 -2.47
CA ASN A 527 -27.12 0.80 -1.48
C ASN A 527 -26.90 0.13 -0.11
N ARG A 528 -27.34 -1.12 0.07
CA ARG A 528 -27.07 -1.91 1.28
C ARG A 528 -25.84 -2.77 1.10
N LEU A 529 -25.09 -2.93 2.18
CA LEU A 529 -23.88 -3.72 2.30
C LEU A 529 -22.92 -3.45 1.13
N MET A 530 -22.75 -2.18 0.77
CA MET A 530 -21.90 -1.80 -0.35
C MET A 530 -20.45 -2.19 -0.07
N HIS A 531 -19.73 -2.66 -1.10
CA HIS A 531 -18.28 -2.84 -1.02
C HIS A 531 -17.64 -1.56 -0.51
N GLY A 532 -16.80 -1.63 0.52
CA GLY A 532 -16.17 -0.48 1.17
C GLY A 532 -17.05 0.23 2.21
N GLY A 533 -18.26 -0.26 2.48
CA GLY A 533 -19.11 0.19 3.58
C GLY A 533 -18.59 -0.31 4.93
N LEU A 534 -18.81 0.49 5.98
CA LEU A 534 -18.47 0.15 7.36
C LEU A 534 -19.62 -0.65 7.99
N VAL A 535 -19.26 -1.74 8.65
CA VAL A 535 -20.19 -2.55 9.45
C VAL A 535 -19.60 -2.82 10.83
N CYS A 536 -20.47 -2.98 11.81
CA CYS A 536 -20.09 -3.30 13.18
C CYS A 536 -20.73 -4.64 13.58
N LEU A 537 -19.91 -5.57 14.06
CA LEU A 537 -20.36 -6.78 14.70
C LEU A 537 -20.53 -6.50 16.19
N VAL A 538 -21.73 -6.75 16.71
CA VAL A 538 -22.10 -6.49 18.10
C VAL A 538 -22.50 -7.80 18.76
N SER A 539 -21.90 -8.10 19.91
CA SER A 539 -22.34 -9.18 20.79
C SER A 539 -22.57 -8.65 22.19
N ARG A 540 -23.59 -9.17 22.88
CA ARG A 540 -23.85 -8.91 24.30
C ARG A 540 -23.16 -9.97 25.13
N THR A 541 -22.32 -9.57 26.06
CA THR A 541 -21.64 -10.47 27.00
C THR A 541 -22.34 -10.40 28.36
N GLN A 542 -22.48 -11.54 29.05
CA GLN A 542 -22.96 -11.54 30.43
C GLN A 542 -21.94 -10.80 31.32
N GLY A 543 -22.37 -9.71 31.96
CA GLY A 543 -21.51 -8.90 32.83
C GLY A 543 -21.05 -9.68 34.07
N LEU A 544 -19.83 -9.41 34.53
CA LEU A 544 -19.36 -9.81 35.85
C LEU A 544 -20.07 -8.95 36.90
N LEU A 545 -20.48 -9.54 38.02
CA LEU A 545 -21.03 -8.82 39.16
C LEU A 545 -19.93 -7.91 39.74
N ASP A 546 -20.02 -6.60 39.50
CA ASP A 546 -19.22 -5.63 40.26
C ASP A 546 -19.74 -5.63 41.70
N GLY A 547 -18.88 -6.09 42.62
CA GLY A 547 -19.23 -6.36 44.01
C GLY A 547 -19.59 -5.16 44.89
N ASN A 548 -20.07 -4.04 44.32
CA ASN A 548 -20.49 -2.87 45.10
C ASN A 548 -21.64 -2.03 44.50
N SER A 549 -22.33 -2.49 43.45
CA SER A 549 -23.57 -1.83 43.00
C SER A 549 -24.53 -2.83 42.35
N ASP A 550 -25.79 -2.83 42.77
CA ASP A 550 -26.91 -3.59 42.17
C ASP A 550 -27.24 -3.21 40.71
N ALA A 551 -26.39 -2.42 40.04
CA ALA A 551 -26.53 -2.05 38.64
C ALA A 551 -25.83 -3.09 37.75
N PHE A 552 -26.61 -3.98 37.13
CA PHE A 552 -26.17 -4.81 36.02
C PHE A 552 -25.84 -3.90 34.82
N THR A 553 -24.57 -3.59 34.57
CA THR A 553 -24.14 -2.97 33.31
C THR A 553 -23.86 -4.07 32.29
N PRO A 554 -24.67 -4.21 31.22
CA PRO A 554 -24.37 -5.15 30.16
C PRO A 554 -23.09 -4.72 29.43
N ASN A 555 -22.08 -5.59 29.39
CA ASN A 555 -20.87 -5.37 28.59
C ASN A 555 -21.13 -5.79 27.15
N PHE A 556 -20.90 -4.87 26.22
CA PHE A 556 -20.94 -5.15 24.78
C PHE A 556 -19.56 -5.42 24.24
N GLN A 557 -19.49 -6.25 23.21
CA GLN A 557 -18.29 -6.45 22.41
C GLN A 557 -18.56 -5.93 20.99
N LEU A 558 -17.72 -5.00 20.54
CA LEU A 558 -17.83 -4.35 19.23
C LEU A 558 -16.62 -4.69 18.36
N ILE A 559 -16.86 -5.20 17.15
CA ILE A 559 -15.81 -5.46 16.15
C ILE A 559 -16.19 -4.76 14.85
N LEU A 560 -15.35 -3.82 14.41
CA LEU A 560 -15.59 -3.07 13.18
C LEU A 560 -14.95 -3.76 11.99
N ALA A 561 -15.69 -3.84 10.90
CA ALA A 561 -15.25 -4.44 9.67
C ALA A 561 -15.68 -3.62 8.45
N VAL A 562 -14.96 -3.82 7.35
CA VAL A 562 -15.26 -3.20 6.06
C VAL A 562 -15.72 -4.28 5.10
N ILE A 563 -16.77 -4.02 4.33
CA ILE A 563 -17.26 -4.99 3.36
C ILE A 563 -16.26 -5.10 2.20
N ALA A 564 -15.65 -6.28 2.06
CA ALA A 564 -14.65 -6.57 1.04
C ALA A 564 -15.29 -7.00 -0.29
N ARG A 565 -16.33 -7.84 -0.23
CA ARG A 565 -17.03 -8.32 -1.42
C ARG A 565 -18.50 -8.53 -1.13
N ARG A 566 -19.32 -8.01 -2.05
CA ARG A 566 -20.75 -8.25 -2.10
C ARG A 566 -21.08 -8.96 -3.40
N ASP A 567 -21.43 -10.23 -3.30
CA ASP A 567 -21.85 -11.04 -4.45
C ASP A 567 -23.35 -11.34 -4.33
N THR A 568 -24.13 -10.88 -5.32
CA THR A 568 -25.58 -11.09 -5.34
C THR A 568 -25.94 -12.56 -5.43
N ASP A 569 -25.10 -13.38 -6.08
CA ASP A 569 -25.33 -14.81 -6.15
C ASP A 569 -25.11 -15.50 -4.81
N SER A 570 -24.05 -15.14 -4.08
CA SER A 570 -23.78 -15.67 -2.73
C SER A 570 -24.83 -15.23 -1.71
N LEU A 571 -25.31 -13.98 -1.82
CA LEU A 571 -26.39 -13.46 -0.99
C LEU A 571 -27.74 -14.14 -1.25
N ALA A 572 -28.02 -14.56 -2.48
CA ALA A 572 -29.30 -15.18 -2.85
C ALA A 572 -29.26 -16.72 -2.84
N LYS A 573 -28.10 -17.35 -2.67
CA LYS A 573 -27.90 -18.80 -2.79
C LYS A 573 -28.77 -19.59 -1.82
N ASP A 574 -28.64 -19.31 -0.53
CA ASP A 574 -29.33 -20.05 0.53
C ASP A 574 -30.64 -19.35 0.95
N GLU A 575 -31.63 -20.14 1.35
CA GLU A 575 -32.98 -19.65 1.72
C GLU A 575 -33.01 -18.93 3.08
N LYS A 576 -32.12 -19.32 4.00
CA LYS A 576 -32.09 -18.83 5.39
C LYS A 576 -30.91 -17.89 5.68
N VAL A 577 -29.76 -18.13 5.06
CA VAL A 577 -28.50 -17.41 5.32
C VAL A 577 -28.06 -16.66 4.08
N ALA A 578 -27.59 -15.42 4.22
CA ALA A 578 -26.93 -14.65 3.17
C ALA A 578 -25.44 -14.53 3.51
N ARG A 579 -24.55 -14.75 2.53
CA ARG A 579 -23.09 -14.67 2.74
C ARG A 579 -22.47 -13.40 2.18
N ILE A 580 -21.55 -12.79 2.93
CA ILE A 580 -20.72 -11.65 2.53
C ILE A 580 -19.26 -11.88 2.91
N SER A 581 -18.35 -11.17 2.25
CA SER A 581 -16.94 -11.15 2.66
C SER A 581 -16.58 -9.80 3.26
N ILE A 582 -15.91 -9.81 4.41
CA ILE A 582 -15.44 -8.62 5.13
C ILE A 582 -13.92 -8.64 5.29
N THR A 583 -13.36 -7.45 5.49
CA THR A 583 -11.98 -7.25 5.94
C THR A 583 -12.05 -6.59 7.32
N LEU A 584 -11.37 -7.18 8.30
CA LEU A 584 -11.30 -6.62 9.65
C LEU A 584 -10.30 -5.45 9.72
N ALA A 585 -10.50 -4.57 10.69
CA ALA A 585 -9.55 -3.48 10.97
C ALA A 585 -8.20 -4.01 11.45
N ASP A 586 -8.25 -4.97 12.37
CA ASP A 586 -7.11 -5.74 12.86
C ASP A 586 -7.38 -7.22 12.53
N PRO A 587 -6.54 -7.86 11.71
CA PRO A 587 -6.67 -9.27 11.37
C PRO A 587 -6.63 -10.18 12.59
N LEU A 588 -5.98 -9.77 13.69
CA LEU A 588 -5.96 -10.57 14.93
C LEU A 588 -7.33 -10.64 15.61
N GLN A 589 -8.24 -9.69 15.33
CA GLN A 589 -9.64 -9.77 15.78
C GLN A 589 -10.37 -10.97 15.17
N TYR A 590 -9.83 -11.56 14.09
CA TYR A 590 -10.33 -12.82 13.56
C TYR A 590 -10.26 -13.96 14.59
N LEU A 591 -9.21 -13.98 15.41
CA LEU A 591 -9.04 -14.99 16.46
C LEU A 591 -10.15 -14.89 17.52
N ILE A 592 -10.62 -13.68 17.80
CA ILE A 592 -11.74 -13.43 18.72
C ILE A 592 -13.04 -14.01 18.14
N LEU A 593 -13.28 -13.77 16.85
CA LEU A 593 -14.45 -14.31 16.14
C LEU A 593 -14.43 -15.84 16.14
N LEU A 594 -13.28 -16.46 15.85
CA LEU A 594 -13.12 -17.92 15.90
C LEU A 594 -13.35 -18.49 17.30
N ASN A 595 -12.80 -17.88 18.35
CA ASN A 595 -13.02 -18.32 19.73
C ASN A 595 -14.51 -18.32 20.10
N SER A 596 -15.25 -17.30 19.67
CA SER A 596 -16.68 -17.17 19.96
C SER A 596 -17.54 -18.29 19.33
N THR A 597 -17.07 -18.94 18.27
CA THR A 597 -17.77 -20.07 17.64
C THR A 597 -17.52 -21.41 18.33
N SER A 598 -16.47 -21.53 19.14
CA SER A 598 -16.07 -22.78 19.81
C SER A 598 -16.74 -22.99 21.17
N GLU A 599 -17.20 -21.92 21.83
CA GLU A 599 -17.91 -22.00 23.10
C GLU A 599 -19.38 -22.39 22.89
N THR A 600 -19.81 -23.50 23.49
CA THR A 600 -21.20 -24.02 23.50
C THR A 600 -22.25 -23.07 24.12
N SER A 601 -21.87 -21.85 24.50
CA SER A 601 -22.75 -20.79 24.95
C SER A 601 -23.06 -19.84 23.79
N SER A 602 -24.32 -19.81 23.38
CA SER A 602 -24.91 -18.98 22.32
C SER A 602 -24.60 -17.48 22.44
N LYS A 603 -23.44 -17.03 21.95
CA LYS A 603 -23.17 -15.61 21.69
C LYS A 603 -23.91 -15.22 20.40
N HIS A 604 -25.01 -14.49 20.54
CA HIS A 604 -25.75 -13.96 19.40
C HIS A 604 -25.04 -12.71 18.86
N TRP A 605 -24.40 -12.85 17.70
CA TRP A 605 -23.79 -11.73 16.99
C TRP A 605 -24.80 -11.03 16.08
N PHE A 606 -24.79 -9.70 16.12
CA PHE A 606 -25.54 -8.81 15.23
C PHE A 606 -24.59 -8.09 14.29
N LEU A 607 -24.97 -8.00 13.02
CA LEU A 607 -24.29 -7.16 12.04
C LEU A 607 -25.10 -5.87 11.88
N VAL A 608 -24.46 -4.75 12.19
CA VAL A 608 -25.07 -3.42 12.15
C VAL A 608 -24.38 -2.60 11.06
N GLU A 609 -25.15 -2.11 10.10
CA GLU A 609 -24.69 -1.26 9.02
C GLU A 609 -25.26 0.15 9.18
N SER A 610 -24.37 1.15 9.18
CA SER A 610 -24.73 2.56 9.07
C SER A 610 -24.61 3.03 7.61
N PRO A 611 -25.72 3.30 6.91
CA PRO A 611 -25.73 3.75 5.52
C PRO A 611 -25.37 5.23 5.34
N GLY A 612 -25.18 6.01 6.42
CA GLY A 612 -25.05 7.47 6.35
C GLY A 612 -23.74 8.00 5.75
N ALA A 613 -22.62 7.28 5.90
CA ALA A 613 -21.32 7.68 5.35
C ALA A 613 -20.58 6.49 4.71
N TYR A 614 -20.16 6.64 3.46
CA TYR A 614 -19.45 5.59 2.72
C TYR A 614 -17.96 5.58 3.08
N PHE A 615 -17.58 4.74 4.06
CA PHE A 615 -16.18 4.63 4.55
C PHE A 615 -15.11 4.50 3.45
N GLY A 616 -15.42 3.79 2.36
CA GLY A 616 -14.52 3.61 1.22
C GLY A 616 -14.14 4.88 0.45
N SER A 617 -14.80 6.03 0.68
CA SER A 617 -14.34 7.34 0.21
C SER A 617 -13.56 8.14 1.25
N TYR A 618 -13.88 7.99 2.54
CA TYR A 618 -13.19 8.73 3.62
C TYR A 618 -11.80 8.15 3.92
N ARG A 619 -11.70 6.81 4.02
CA ARG A 619 -10.47 6.12 4.43
C ARG A 619 -9.21 6.58 3.68
N PRO A 620 -9.20 6.67 2.34
CA PRO A 620 -7.99 7.06 1.61
C PRO A 620 -7.54 8.49 1.92
N ILE A 621 -8.48 9.42 2.02
CA ILE A 621 -8.19 10.83 2.31
C ILE A 621 -7.69 10.99 3.74
N LEU A 622 -8.34 10.34 4.71
CA LEU A 622 -7.89 10.35 6.11
C LEU A 622 -6.49 9.76 6.26
N LYS A 623 -6.19 8.64 5.58
CA LYS A 623 -4.83 8.07 5.55
C LYS A 623 -3.82 9.02 4.92
N ALA A 624 -4.18 9.68 3.83
CA ALA A 624 -3.28 10.63 3.16
C ALA A 624 -2.97 11.84 4.03
N LEU A 625 -3.96 12.39 4.75
CA LEU A 625 -3.74 13.47 5.72
C LEU A 625 -2.90 13.00 6.91
N GLN A 626 -3.18 11.81 7.45
CA GLN A 626 -2.46 11.21 8.58
C GLN A 626 -0.97 10.97 8.30
N HIS A 627 -0.63 10.53 7.09
CA HIS A 627 0.75 10.27 6.67
C HIS A 627 1.42 11.46 5.97
N SER A 628 0.71 12.58 5.81
CA SER A 628 1.30 13.80 5.26
C SER A 628 2.34 14.36 6.24
N ILE A 629 3.45 14.89 5.72
CA ILE A 629 4.42 15.63 6.54
C ILE A 629 4.10 17.10 6.34
N PRO A 630 3.51 17.81 7.33
CA PRO A 630 3.02 19.18 7.14
C PRO A 630 4.10 20.15 6.65
N ALA A 631 5.32 20.07 7.19
CA ALA A 631 6.47 20.87 6.74
C ALA A 631 6.94 20.56 5.30
N SER A 632 6.51 19.43 4.73
CA SER A 632 6.83 19.05 3.35
C SER A 632 5.83 19.55 2.33
N LEU A 633 4.64 20.03 2.77
CA LEU A 633 3.57 20.47 1.90
C LEU A 633 3.92 21.80 1.20
N PRO A 634 3.76 21.89 -0.13
CA PRO A 634 4.09 23.09 -0.89
C PRO A 634 3.08 24.20 -0.60
N PHE A 635 3.45 25.46 -0.89
CA PHE A 635 2.55 26.63 -0.83
C PHE A 635 2.06 27.04 0.57
N GLY A 636 2.78 26.69 1.65
CA GLY A 636 2.38 27.03 3.03
C GLY A 636 2.13 28.51 3.28
N LYS A 637 3.01 29.36 2.75
CA LYS A 637 2.85 30.83 2.78
C LYS A 637 1.53 31.33 2.15
N TYR A 638 0.87 30.54 1.30
CA TYR A 638 -0.40 30.91 0.66
C TYR A 638 -1.60 30.22 1.30
N LEU A 639 -1.50 28.90 1.48
CA LEU A 639 -2.62 28.05 1.84
C LEU A 639 -2.84 27.99 3.35
N ALA A 640 -1.77 28.06 4.14
CA ALA A 640 -1.80 27.99 5.60
C ALA A 640 -0.70 28.90 6.22
N PRO A 641 -0.78 30.23 6.04
CA PRO A 641 0.29 31.14 6.42
C PRO A 641 0.46 31.27 7.94
N THR A 642 1.70 31.29 8.40
CA THR A 642 2.06 31.61 9.80
C THR A 642 1.80 33.09 10.12
N ILE A 643 1.79 33.47 11.41
CA ILE A 643 1.57 34.87 11.82
C ILE A 643 2.61 35.81 11.19
N THR A 644 3.88 35.39 11.15
CA THR A 644 4.97 36.15 10.54
C THR A 644 4.77 36.31 9.04
N GLU A 645 4.45 35.22 8.33
CA GLU A 645 4.18 35.28 6.90
C GLU A 645 2.96 36.17 6.62
N GLN A 646 1.86 36.06 7.38
CA GLN A 646 0.69 36.95 7.19
C GLN A 646 1.04 38.45 7.27
N ALA A 647 1.97 38.84 8.15
CA ALA A 647 2.42 40.22 8.26
C ALA A 647 3.29 40.64 7.06
N GLU A 648 4.13 39.75 6.52
CA GLU A 648 4.91 40.02 5.31
C GLU A 648 4.02 40.22 4.09
N ILE A 649 2.97 39.41 3.99
CA ILE A 649 2.08 39.37 2.83
C ILE A 649 1.30 40.66 2.65
N GLN A 650 0.84 41.25 3.75
CA GLN A 650 0.09 42.51 3.73
C GLN A 650 0.89 43.68 3.14
N ASN A 651 2.21 43.56 3.05
CA ASN A 651 3.11 44.61 2.59
C ASN A 651 3.54 44.49 1.11
N VAL A 652 3.16 43.42 0.38
CA VAL A 652 3.68 43.12 -0.97
C VAL A 652 2.58 43.21 -2.05
N ARG A 653 2.81 44.02 -3.10
CA ARG A 653 1.86 44.24 -4.21
C ARG A 653 1.72 43.09 -5.22
N ASN A 654 2.68 42.15 -5.27
CA ASN A 654 2.62 40.91 -6.06
C ASN A 654 2.92 39.73 -5.13
N PHE A 655 1.88 39.17 -4.53
CA PHE A 655 2.01 38.23 -3.42
C PHE A 655 2.46 36.82 -3.88
N VAL A 656 2.08 36.39 -5.08
CA VAL A 656 2.34 35.02 -5.56
C VAL A 656 3.56 34.98 -6.46
N ASP A 657 4.55 34.16 -6.11
CA ASP A 657 5.73 33.96 -6.95
C ASP A 657 5.39 33.07 -8.18
N PRO A 658 6.16 33.14 -9.28
CA PRO A 658 6.06 32.20 -10.41
C PRO A 658 6.37 30.74 -10.05
N PRO A 659 5.91 29.73 -10.81
CA PRO A 659 6.34 28.34 -10.58
C PRO A 659 7.87 28.18 -10.63
N ILE A 660 8.45 27.33 -9.78
CA ILE A 660 9.92 27.17 -9.65
C ILE A 660 10.58 26.81 -11.00
N TYR A 661 9.98 25.88 -11.76
CA TYR A 661 10.48 25.52 -13.08
C TYR A 661 10.48 26.69 -14.08
N ALA A 662 9.56 27.65 -13.92
CA ALA A 662 9.45 28.83 -14.78
C ALA A 662 10.45 29.95 -14.42
N ARG A 663 11.06 29.89 -13.23
CA ARG A 663 12.09 30.85 -12.78
C ARG A 663 13.50 30.52 -13.31
N ALA A 664 13.66 29.43 -14.06
CA ALA A 664 14.96 29.03 -14.59
C ALA A 664 15.50 30.10 -15.58
N PRO A 665 16.78 30.49 -15.53
CA PRO A 665 17.32 31.63 -16.29
C PRO A 665 17.14 31.56 -17.81
N THR A 666 17.05 30.35 -18.38
CA THR A 666 16.94 30.11 -19.82
C THR A 666 15.52 29.73 -20.26
N PHE A 667 14.55 29.69 -19.34
CA PHE A 667 13.21 29.20 -19.62
C PHE A 667 12.28 30.33 -20.07
N GLN A 668 11.55 30.09 -21.16
CA GLN A 668 10.49 30.95 -21.67
C GLN A 668 9.36 30.07 -22.17
N TYR A 669 8.11 30.40 -21.85
CA TYR A 669 6.98 29.67 -22.42
C TYR A 669 6.79 30.06 -23.88
N ASP A 670 6.64 29.07 -24.76
CA ASP A 670 6.18 29.25 -26.12
C ASP A 670 4.65 29.10 -26.18
N LEU A 671 3.94 30.16 -26.57
CA LEU A 671 2.49 30.23 -26.71
C LEU A 671 2.04 30.17 -28.19
N SER A 672 2.93 29.83 -29.12
CA SER A 672 2.64 29.79 -30.56
C SER A 672 1.50 28.86 -30.95
N VAL A 673 1.23 27.82 -30.15
CA VAL A 673 0.11 26.87 -30.33
C VAL A 673 -1.25 27.56 -30.34
N LEU A 674 -1.43 28.58 -29.51
CA LEU A 674 -2.69 29.34 -29.43
C LEU A 674 -2.85 30.36 -30.56
N LEU A 675 -1.77 30.64 -31.29
CA LEU A 675 -1.68 31.73 -32.29
C LEU A 675 -1.47 31.21 -33.71
N LYS A 676 -1.84 29.95 -33.98
CA LYS A 676 -1.70 29.31 -35.30
C LYS A 676 -0.29 29.44 -35.90
N GLY A 677 0.75 29.32 -35.05
CA GLY A 677 2.15 29.31 -35.48
C GLY A 677 2.86 30.66 -35.51
N ARG A 678 2.24 31.76 -35.02
CA ARG A 678 2.98 33.00 -34.74
C ARG A 678 3.84 32.83 -33.50
N GLU A 679 5.12 33.19 -33.59
CA GLU A 679 6.02 33.12 -32.43
C GLU A 679 5.55 34.08 -31.32
N CYS A 680 5.36 33.52 -30.13
CA CYS A 680 5.02 34.29 -28.94
C CYS A 680 5.70 33.65 -27.74
N ARG A 681 6.69 34.35 -27.16
CA ARG A 681 7.47 33.86 -26.02
C ARG A 681 7.20 34.71 -24.80
N LEU A 682 6.85 34.04 -23.70
CA LEU A 682 6.61 34.64 -22.39
C LEU A 682 7.80 34.38 -21.47
N ASP A 683 8.41 35.45 -21.00
CA ASP A 683 9.39 35.42 -19.92
C ASP A 683 8.69 35.91 -18.65
N VAL A 684 8.60 35.03 -17.67
CA VAL A 684 7.85 35.29 -16.43
C VAL A 684 8.58 36.26 -15.51
N ASN A 685 9.90 36.40 -15.65
CA ASN A 685 10.69 37.32 -14.84
C ASN A 685 10.65 38.76 -15.35
N SER A 686 10.04 39.00 -16.52
CA SER A 686 9.99 40.29 -17.18
C SER A 686 8.55 40.80 -17.33
N THR A 687 8.21 41.85 -16.58
CA THR A 687 6.87 42.49 -16.62
C THR A 687 6.52 43.02 -18.01
N THR A 688 7.49 43.54 -18.77
CA THR A 688 7.25 44.01 -20.14
C THR A 688 6.93 42.86 -21.11
N SER A 689 7.50 41.67 -20.86
CA SER A 689 7.19 40.46 -21.63
C SER A 689 5.75 40.01 -21.40
N VAL A 690 5.31 40.01 -20.13
CA VAL A 690 3.94 39.66 -19.72
C VAL A 690 2.91 40.56 -20.42
N GLU A 691 3.05 41.88 -20.33
CA GLU A 691 2.11 42.83 -20.95
C GLU A 691 2.03 42.68 -22.47
N ARG A 692 3.18 42.47 -23.13
CA ARG A 692 3.25 42.25 -24.58
C ARG A 692 2.53 40.97 -25.00
N VAL A 693 2.71 39.88 -24.25
CA VAL A 693 2.07 38.59 -24.54
C VAL A 693 0.56 38.70 -24.37
N ILE A 694 0.07 39.35 -23.31
CA ILE A 694 -1.37 39.59 -23.09
C ILE A 694 -1.98 40.31 -24.30
N ARG A 695 -1.38 41.42 -24.75
CA ARG A 695 -1.86 42.16 -25.93
C ARG A 695 -1.83 41.33 -27.20
N THR A 696 -0.82 40.48 -27.36
CA THR A 696 -0.69 39.60 -28.53
C THR A 696 -1.78 38.52 -28.54
N LEU A 697 -2.08 37.92 -27.38
CA LEU A 697 -3.17 36.95 -27.25
C LEU A 697 -4.53 37.58 -27.50
N GLN A 698 -4.80 38.76 -26.95
CA GLN A 698 -6.05 39.50 -27.16
C GLN A 698 -6.31 39.83 -28.64
N THR A 699 -5.27 40.11 -29.40
CA THR A 699 -5.39 40.54 -30.81
C THR A 699 -5.37 39.40 -31.82
N HIS A 700 -4.76 38.27 -31.49
CA HIS A 700 -4.45 37.21 -32.47
C HIS A 700 -4.89 35.81 -32.07
N SER A 701 -5.37 35.60 -30.83
CA SER A 701 -5.92 34.31 -30.39
C SER A 701 -7.44 34.27 -30.52
N THR A 702 -8.04 33.12 -30.22
CA THR A 702 -9.49 32.95 -30.10
C THR A 702 -10.03 33.23 -28.69
N LEU A 703 -9.16 33.56 -27.73
CA LEU A 703 -9.51 33.84 -26.35
C LEU A 703 -10.08 35.26 -26.22
N ASP A 704 -11.05 35.47 -25.34
CA ASP A 704 -11.50 36.82 -24.98
C ASP A 704 -10.48 37.56 -24.10
N ASP A 705 -10.69 38.86 -23.88
CA ASP A 705 -9.75 39.73 -23.15
C ASP A 705 -9.45 39.25 -21.72
N THR A 706 -10.48 38.71 -21.05
CA THR A 706 -10.38 38.21 -19.68
C THR A 706 -9.73 36.84 -19.64
N GLN A 707 -10.02 35.98 -20.61
CA GLN A 707 -9.44 34.66 -20.79
C GLN A 707 -7.94 34.74 -21.13
N ALA A 708 -7.55 35.66 -22.02
CA ALA A 708 -6.16 35.90 -22.37
C ALA A 708 -5.34 36.36 -21.15
N THR A 709 -5.91 37.27 -20.36
CA THR A 709 -5.29 37.76 -19.12
C THR A 709 -5.17 36.63 -18.10
N ALA A 710 -6.26 35.88 -17.87
CA ALA A 710 -6.28 34.76 -16.92
C ALA A 710 -5.28 33.65 -17.28
N LEU A 711 -5.10 33.34 -18.57
CA LEU A 711 -4.15 32.34 -19.02
C LEU A 711 -2.70 32.76 -18.70
N VAL A 712 -2.32 34.00 -19.03
CA VAL A 712 -0.97 34.51 -18.74
C VAL A 712 -0.76 34.63 -17.23
N ASP A 713 -1.74 35.15 -16.49
CA ASP A 713 -1.68 35.28 -15.04
C ASP A 713 -1.49 33.92 -14.35
N THR A 714 -2.13 32.87 -14.87
CA THR A 714 -1.97 31.50 -14.38
C THR A 714 -0.55 30.99 -14.62
N LEU A 715 0.04 31.20 -15.81
CA LEU A 715 1.42 30.78 -16.08
C LEU A 715 2.47 31.51 -15.21
N CYS A 716 2.13 32.71 -14.73
CA CYS A 716 2.99 33.56 -13.94
C CYS A 716 2.91 33.34 -12.42
N ARG A 717 2.04 32.45 -11.92
CA ARG A 717 1.78 32.25 -10.48
C ARG A 717 1.90 30.78 -10.11
N GLU A 718 2.54 30.47 -8.97
CA GLU A 718 2.66 29.09 -8.48
C GLU A 718 1.37 28.53 -7.87
N VAL A 719 0.45 29.41 -7.45
CA VAL A 719 -0.93 29.09 -7.10
C VAL A 719 -1.87 30.03 -7.85
N ALA A 720 -2.75 29.48 -8.68
CA ALA A 720 -3.67 30.26 -9.52
C ALA A 720 -5.12 29.79 -9.37
N LEU A 721 -6.05 30.76 -9.37
CA LEU A 721 -7.49 30.53 -9.27
C LEU A 721 -8.16 31.07 -10.54
N ILE A 722 -8.78 30.19 -11.33
CA ILE A 722 -9.61 30.58 -12.48
C ILE A 722 -11.06 30.54 -12.03
N ASN A 723 -11.62 31.73 -11.80
CA ASN A 723 -13.00 31.92 -11.33
C ASN A 723 -13.89 32.45 -12.45
N GLY A 724 -15.08 31.88 -12.63
CA GLY A 724 -16.06 32.38 -13.58
C GLY A 724 -17.45 31.76 -13.42
N PRO A 725 -18.54 32.50 -13.66
CA PRO A 725 -19.91 31.97 -13.73
C PRO A 725 -20.07 30.75 -14.68
N PRO A 726 -21.19 29.99 -14.61
CA PRO A 726 -21.43 28.92 -15.58
C PRO A 726 -21.54 29.51 -16.99
N GLY A 727 -20.95 28.82 -17.98
CA GLY A 727 -20.95 29.26 -19.38
C GLY A 727 -19.82 30.23 -19.79
N THR A 728 -18.96 30.71 -18.88
CA THR A 728 -17.86 31.64 -19.22
C THR A 728 -16.60 30.98 -19.81
N GLY A 729 -16.71 29.75 -20.30
CA GLY A 729 -15.59 29.06 -20.94
C GLY A 729 -14.47 28.59 -20.00
N LYS A 730 -14.72 28.41 -18.68
CA LYS A 730 -13.71 27.91 -17.71
C LYS A 730 -12.96 26.67 -18.18
N THR A 731 -13.70 25.64 -18.60
CA THR A 731 -13.15 24.39 -19.13
C THR A 731 -12.33 24.63 -20.40
N TRP A 732 -12.74 25.59 -21.23
CA TRP A 732 -12.05 25.95 -22.47
C TRP A 732 -10.70 26.64 -22.20
N ILE A 733 -10.63 27.55 -21.21
CA ILE A 733 -9.35 28.11 -20.71
C ILE A 733 -8.47 26.99 -20.15
N GLY A 734 -9.03 26.07 -19.36
CA GLY A 734 -8.29 24.93 -18.80
C GLY A 734 -7.65 24.04 -19.88
N VAL A 735 -8.36 23.81 -21.00
CA VAL A 735 -7.84 23.09 -22.17
C VAL A 735 -6.75 23.90 -22.88
N ALA A 736 -6.96 25.19 -23.13
CA ALA A 736 -5.95 26.05 -23.76
C ALA A 736 -4.65 26.16 -22.91
N LEU A 737 -4.79 26.22 -21.59
CA LEU A 737 -3.68 26.17 -20.65
C LEU A 737 -2.93 24.83 -20.72
N MET A 738 -3.67 23.71 -20.77
CA MET A 738 -3.07 22.38 -20.93
C MET A 738 -2.27 22.29 -22.25
N GLU A 739 -2.79 22.82 -23.36
CA GLU A 739 -2.08 22.89 -24.64
C GLU A 739 -0.74 23.61 -24.50
N VAL A 740 -0.71 24.79 -23.86
CA VAL A 740 0.52 25.57 -23.65
C VAL A 740 1.51 24.81 -22.75
N LEU A 741 1.04 24.25 -21.63
CA LEU A 741 1.90 23.53 -20.70
C LEU A 741 2.52 22.27 -21.35
N LEU A 742 1.74 21.53 -22.14
CA LEU A 742 2.19 20.33 -22.84
C LEU A 742 3.13 20.65 -24.01
N HIS A 743 2.88 21.74 -24.74
CA HIS A 743 3.81 22.21 -25.79
C HIS A 743 5.20 22.51 -25.23
N ASN A 744 5.24 23.05 -24.01
CA ASN A 744 6.48 23.38 -23.31
C ASN A 744 7.05 22.22 -22.48
N LYS A 745 6.42 21.03 -22.46
CA LYS A 745 6.80 19.89 -21.59
C LYS A 745 8.28 19.52 -21.66
N LYS A 746 8.88 19.51 -22.85
CA LYS A 746 10.31 19.18 -23.04
C LYS A 746 11.24 20.23 -22.42
N GLN A 747 10.84 21.50 -22.44
CA GLN A 747 11.62 22.61 -21.91
C GLN A 747 11.39 22.84 -20.41
N SER A 748 10.19 22.55 -19.90
CA SER A 748 9.88 22.67 -18.48
C SER A 748 10.22 21.42 -17.67
N ASP A 749 10.46 20.29 -18.37
CA ASP A 749 10.61 18.97 -17.77
C ASP A 749 9.54 18.71 -16.70
N CYS A 750 8.33 19.21 -16.94
CA CYS A 750 7.21 18.81 -16.12
C CYS A 750 6.94 17.36 -16.46
N GLY A 751 7.03 16.48 -15.46
CA GLY A 751 6.49 15.13 -15.55
C GLY A 751 5.01 15.18 -15.94
N PRO A 752 4.31 14.04 -15.93
CA PRO A 752 2.89 14.04 -16.26
C PRO A 752 2.11 15.09 -15.44
N ILE A 753 1.26 15.85 -16.12
CA ILE A 753 0.38 16.81 -15.47
C ILE A 753 -0.76 16.04 -14.82
N LEU A 754 -0.95 16.24 -13.52
CA LEU A 754 -2.02 15.57 -12.77
C LEU A 754 -3.29 16.41 -12.84
N CYS A 755 -4.33 15.87 -13.47
CA CYS A 755 -5.67 16.43 -13.50
C CYS A 755 -6.55 15.70 -12.49
N ILE A 756 -7.13 16.46 -11.54
CA ILE A 756 -8.06 15.95 -10.54
C ILE A 756 -9.43 16.63 -10.67
N CYS A 757 -10.50 15.84 -10.55
CA CYS A 757 -11.88 16.32 -10.51
C CYS A 757 -12.64 15.67 -9.33
N TYR A 758 -13.72 16.29 -8.86
CA TYR A 758 -14.59 15.65 -7.85
C TYR A 758 -15.33 14.45 -8.44
N THR A 759 -15.97 14.63 -9.59
CA THR A 759 -16.84 13.62 -10.22
C THR A 759 -16.12 12.87 -11.36
N ASN A 760 -16.55 11.61 -11.61
CA ASN A 760 -16.06 10.88 -12.79
C ASN A 760 -16.56 11.51 -14.09
N HIS A 761 -17.72 12.18 -14.08
CA HIS A 761 -18.30 12.78 -15.27
C HIS A 761 -17.48 14.00 -15.73
N ALA A 762 -17.15 14.90 -14.81
CA ALA A 762 -16.32 16.06 -15.09
C ALA A 762 -14.93 15.67 -15.58
N LEU A 763 -14.33 14.65 -14.93
CA LEU A 763 -13.06 14.08 -15.37
C LEU A 763 -13.14 13.56 -16.81
N ASP A 764 -14.12 12.70 -17.09
CA ASP A 764 -14.26 12.09 -18.41
C ASP A 764 -14.49 13.18 -19.48
N GLN A 765 -15.32 14.19 -19.20
CA GLN A 765 -15.57 15.31 -20.11
C GLN A 765 -14.30 16.16 -20.35
N PHE A 766 -13.54 16.48 -19.29
CA PHE A 766 -12.30 17.25 -19.43
C PHE A 766 -11.27 16.51 -20.29
N LEU A 767 -11.10 15.20 -20.06
CA LEU A 767 -10.18 14.37 -20.85
C LEU A 767 -10.65 14.22 -22.32
N GLU A 768 -11.96 14.12 -22.57
CA GLU A 768 -12.50 14.11 -23.94
C GLU A 768 -12.19 15.40 -24.69
N HIS A 769 -12.31 16.57 -24.05
CA HIS A 769 -11.93 17.83 -24.68
C HIS A 769 -10.43 17.89 -25.02
N LEU A 770 -9.56 17.27 -24.20
CA LEU A 770 -8.13 17.16 -24.53
C LEU A 770 -7.91 16.26 -25.76
N LEU A 771 -8.64 15.14 -25.86
CA LEU A 771 -8.60 14.26 -27.03
C LEU A 771 -9.06 14.99 -28.31
N ASP A 772 -10.10 15.83 -28.21
CA ASP A 772 -10.60 16.61 -29.35
C ASP A 772 -9.59 17.64 -29.85
N LYS A 773 -8.63 18.04 -29.00
CA LYS A 773 -7.49 18.91 -29.37
C LYS A 773 -6.26 18.15 -29.86
N GLY A 774 -6.36 16.83 -30.02
CA GLY A 774 -5.27 15.98 -30.50
C GLY A 774 -4.25 15.57 -29.44
N ILE A 775 -4.54 15.81 -28.15
CA ILE A 775 -3.69 15.35 -27.04
C ILE A 775 -4.08 13.90 -26.74
N VAL A 776 -3.35 12.94 -27.31
CA VAL A 776 -3.64 11.50 -27.17
C VAL A 776 -2.84 10.80 -26.07
N ASP A 777 -1.80 11.44 -25.53
CA ASP A 777 -0.91 10.85 -24.53
C ASP A 777 -1.46 11.02 -23.09
N ILE A 778 -2.62 10.41 -22.85
CA ILE A 778 -3.43 10.54 -21.64
C ILE A 778 -3.60 9.18 -20.97
N VAL A 779 -3.52 9.14 -19.64
CA VAL A 779 -3.88 7.97 -18.83
C VAL A 779 -4.98 8.34 -17.83
N ARG A 780 -6.08 7.60 -17.88
CA ARG A 780 -7.20 7.74 -16.95
C ARG A 780 -7.12 6.68 -15.85
N VAL A 781 -7.07 7.10 -14.60
CA VAL A 781 -6.97 6.21 -13.43
C VAL A 781 -8.31 6.13 -12.71
N GLY A 782 -8.90 4.93 -12.71
CA GLY A 782 -10.15 4.63 -12.03
C GLY A 782 -11.02 3.62 -12.79
N ALA A 783 -11.88 2.91 -12.07
CA ALA A 783 -12.67 1.81 -12.64
C ALA A 783 -14.02 2.23 -13.25
N ARG A 784 -14.52 3.43 -12.96
CA ARG A 784 -15.90 3.85 -13.30
C ARG A 784 -15.92 4.92 -14.39
N SER A 785 -15.70 4.56 -15.66
CA SER A 785 -15.96 5.45 -16.81
C SER A 785 -17.25 5.04 -17.49
N LYS A 786 -17.99 6.02 -18.04
CA LYS A 786 -19.07 5.76 -18.99
C LYS A 786 -18.68 6.08 -20.43
N SER A 787 -17.49 6.66 -20.64
CA SER A 787 -16.99 7.03 -21.95
C SER A 787 -16.28 5.86 -22.61
N GLU A 788 -16.80 5.42 -23.75
CA GLU A 788 -16.16 4.38 -24.58
C GLU A 788 -14.84 4.89 -25.18
N ARG A 789 -14.74 6.19 -25.50
CA ARG A 789 -13.52 6.81 -26.05
C ARG A 789 -12.33 6.73 -25.08
N LEU A 790 -12.60 6.72 -23.78
CA LEU A 790 -11.59 6.68 -22.73
C LEU A 790 -11.20 5.27 -22.27
N GLU A 791 -11.87 4.22 -22.75
CA GLU A 791 -11.60 2.85 -22.32
C GLU A 791 -10.18 2.39 -22.66
N GLN A 792 -9.70 2.72 -23.87
CA GLN A 792 -8.33 2.43 -24.31
C GLN A 792 -7.26 3.23 -23.55
N TYR A 793 -7.63 4.35 -22.94
CA TYR A 793 -6.75 5.19 -22.13
C TYR A 793 -6.81 4.84 -20.63
N ASN A 794 -7.63 3.86 -20.24
CA ASN A 794 -7.73 3.42 -18.86
C ASN A 794 -6.47 2.67 -18.43
N LEU A 795 -5.92 3.01 -17.26
CA LEU A 795 -4.73 2.37 -16.71
C LEU A 795 -4.87 0.83 -16.66
N GLN A 796 -6.05 0.30 -16.32
CA GLN A 796 -6.26 -1.14 -16.26
C GLN A 796 -6.15 -1.82 -17.64
N ALA A 797 -6.67 -1.17 -18.68
CA ALA A 797 -6.56 -1.67 -20.06
C ALA A 797 -5.10 -1.60 -20.54
N LEU A 798 -4.41 -0.49 -20.26
CA LEU A 798 -2.98 -0.33 -20.58
C LEU A 798 -2.11 -1.37 -19.88
N MET A 799 -2.40 -1.70 -18.62
CA MET A 799 -1.70 -2.76 -17.88
C MET A 799 -1.94 -4.16 -18.45
N ALA A 800 -3.09 -4.40 -19.08
CA ALA A 800 -3.40 -5.69 -19.69
C ALA A 800 -2.68 -5.88 -21.03
N VAL A 801 -2.47 -4.79 -21.77
CA VAL A 801 -1.74 -4.79 -23.05
C VAL A 801 -0.23 -4.78 -22.85
N HIS A 802 0.27 -4.11 -21.81
CA HIS A 802 1.71 -3.97 -21.58
C HIS A 802 2.32 -5.25 -21.00
N ASP A 803 3.41 -5.72 -21.61
CA ASP A 803 4.16 -6.86 -21.09
C ASP A 803 4.72 -6.54 -19.71
N LYS A 804 4.55 -7.49 -18.79
CA LYS A 804 5.06 -7.38 -17.43
C LYS A 804 6.59 -7.54 -17.45
N PRO A 805 7.36 -6.60 -16.88
CA PRO A 805 8.80 -6.76 -16.72
C PRO A 805 9.13 -8.10 -16.03
N TYR A 806 10.26 -8.72 -16.40
CA TYR A 806 10.65 -10.05 -15.88
C TYR A 806 10.64 -10.10 -14.33
N GLN A 807 11.06 -9.02 -13.68
CA GLN A 807 11.16 -8.98 -12.22
C GLN A 807 9.82 -8.86 -11.54
N VAL A 808 8.93 -8.02 -12.06
CA VAL A 808 7.54 -7.96 -11.59
C VAL A 808 6.90 -9.35 -11.74
N ARG A 809 7.14 -10.05 -12.85
CA ARG A 809 6.67 -11.44 -13.03
C ARG A 809 7.27 -12.39 -11.99
N LYS A 810 8.57 -12.29 -11.72
CA LYS A 810 9.25 -13.12 -10.73
C LYS A 810 8.68 -12.91 -9.33
N VAL A 811 8.61 -11.66 -8.86
CA VAL A 811 8.08 -11.30 -7.55
C VAL A 811 6.62 -11.72 -7.41
N LEU A 812 5.78 -11.47 -8.43
CA LEU A 812 4.38 -11.92 -8.42
C LEU A 812 4.26 -13.45 -8.38
N ARG A 813 5.14 -14.18 -9.07
CA ARG A 813 5.12 -15.65 -9.05
C ARG A 813 5.48 -16.17 -7.66
N GLU A 814 6.61 -15.72 -7.11
CA GLU A 814 7.09 -16.13 -5.78
C GLU A 814 6.07 -15.77 -4.68
N ALA A 815 5.47 -14.58 -4.74
CA ALA A 815 4.43 -14.16 -3.81
C ALA A 815 3.15 -15.01 -3.94
N ASN A 816 2.69 -15.32 -5.15
CA ASN A 816 1.50 -16.17 -5.34
C ASN A 816 1.74 -17.61 -4.89
N GLU A 817 2.92 -18.18 -5.15
CA GLU A 817 3.29 -19.52 -4.68
C GLU A 817 3.30 -19.60 -3.14
N ALA A 818 3.87 -18.58 -2.47
CA ALA A 818 3.85 -18.46 -1.02
C ALA A 818 2.43 -18.27 -0.47
N LEU A 819 1.61 -17.39 -1.07
CA LEU A 819 0.22 -17.19 -0.69
C LEU A 819 -0.62 -18.47 -0.84
N ASP A 820 -0.38 -19.26 -1.89
CA ASP A 820 -1.09 -20.53 -2.10
C ASP A 820 -0.71 -21.57 -1.03
N LEU A 821 0.54 -21.58 -0.56
CA LEU A 821 1.01 -22.42 0.55
C LEU A 821 0.36 -21.99 1.87
N ASP A 822 0.46 -20.71 2.21
CA ASP A 822 -0.09 -20.15 3.45
C ASP A 822 -1.62 -20.31 3.49
N ALA A 823 -2.31 -20.11 2.36
CA ALA A 823 -3.75 -20.31 2.26
C ALA A 823 -4.17 -21.77 2.53
N ARG A 824 -3.36 -22.75 2.14
CA ARG A 824 -3.62 -24.16 2.46
C ARG A 824 -3.42 -24.43 3.95
N GLU A 825 -2.38 -23.86 4.53
CA GLU A 825 -2.07 -24.01 5.96
C GLU A 825 -3.15 -23.37 6.83
N ILE A 826 -3.59 -22.15 6.52
CA ILE A 826 -4.68 -21.46 7.22
C ILE A 826 -5.96 -22.31 7.18
N ARG A 827 -6.36 -22.82 6.00
CA ARG A 827 -7.55 -23.69 5.90
C ARG A 827 -7.42 -25.00 6.67
N ASN A 828 -6.20 -25.51 6.88
CA ASN A 828 -5.97 -26.71 7.68
C ASN A 828 -6.09 -26.38 9.18
N LEU A 829 -5.50 -25.26 9.61
CA LEU A 829 -5.59 -24.77 10.99
C LEU A 829 -7.01 -24.40 11.40
N GLU A 830 -7.77 -23.73 10.51
CA GLU A 830 -9.18 -23.39 10.75
C GLU A 830 -10.04 -24.64 10.93
N ARG A 831 -9.88 -25.64 10.05
CA ARG A 831 -10.58 -26.93 10.20
C ARG A 831 -10.19 -27.64 11.50
N ALA A 832 -8.91 -27.61 11.87
CA ALA A 832 -8.47 -28.17 13.14
C ALA A 832 -9.11 -27.45 14.35
N LEU A 833 -9.31 -26.14 14.28
CA LEU A 833 -9.98 -25.37 15.33
C LEU A 833 -11.50 -25.59 15.38
N GLN A 834 -12.15 -25.85 14.25
CA GLN A 834 -13.62 -26.02 14.15
C GLN A 834 -14.11 -27.45 14.42
N ASP A 835 -13.41 -28.48 13.90
CA ASP A 835 -13.86 -29.87 13.99
C ASP A 835 -13.40 -30.54 15.29
N ASP A 836 -12.08 -30.63 15.49
CA ASP A 836 -11.46 -31.33 16.63
C ASP A 836 -9.98 -30.95 16.78
N CYS A 837 -9.68 -30.04 17.73
CA CYS A 837 -8.35 -29.46 17.93
C CYS A 837 -7.26 -30.46 18.37
N MET A 838 -7.65 -31.67 18.78
CA MET A 838 -6.76 -32.69 19.35
C MET A 838 -6.49 -33.82 18.35
N GLN A 839 -5.87 -33.52 17.21
CA GLN A 839 -5.33 -34.49 16.26
C GLN A 839 -3.81 -34.61 16.43
N TRP A 840 -3.20 -35.73 16.02
CA TRP A 840 -1.75 -35.89 16.18
C TRP A 840 -0.93 -34.76 15.52
N GLU A 841 -1.33 -34.30 14.34
CA GLU A 841 -0.60 -33.25 13.60
C GLU A 841 -0.54 -31.91 14.34
N THR A 842 -1.54 -31.60 15.18
CA THR A 842 -1.62 -30.36 15.96
C THR A 842 -0.96 -30.51 17.33
N VAL A 843 -1.06 -31.69 17.94
CA VAL A 843 -0.61 -31.96 19.30
C VAL A 843 0.88 -32.34 19.37
N LYS A 844 1.45 -32.87 18.28
CA LYS A 844 2.86 -33.33 18.22
C LYS A 844 3.87 -32.25 18.64
N ASP A 845 3.68 -31.01 18.21
CA ASP A 845 4.64 -29.92 18.43
C ASP A 845 4.59 -29.47 19.91
N HIS A 846 3.39 -29.45 20.52
CA HIS A 846 3.20 -29.19 21.95
C HIS A 846 3.78 -30.32 22.81
N LEU A 847 3.49 -31.58 22.47
CA LEU A 847 4.06 -32.72 23.19
C LEU A 847 5.58 -32.77 23.08
N LEU A 848 6.17 -32.45 21.93
CA LEU A 848 7.61 -32.46 21.75
C LEU A 848 8.32 -31.41 22.63
N LEU A 849 7.71 -30.23 22.79
CA LEU A 849 8.29 -29.12 23.53
C LEU A 849 8.06 -29.23 25.05
N ASP A 850 6.82 -29.55 25.47
CA ASP A 850 6.41 -29.48 26.87
C ASP A 850 6.41 -30.85 27.57
N TYR A 851 6.30 -31.95 26.80
CA TYR A 851 6.17 -33.32 27.32
C TYR A 851 6.94 -34.37 26.47
N PRO A 852 8.27 -34.23 26.31
CA PRO A 852 9.06 -35.03 25.37
C PRO A 852 8.95 -36.54 25.62
N ASP A 853 8.87 -36.97 26.88
CA ASP A 853 8.73 -38.38 27.23
C ASP A 853 7.41 -39.00 26.76
N LEU A 854 6.33 -38.21 26.72
CA LEU A 854 5.04 -38.63 26.18
C LEU A 854 5.04 -38.59 24.65
N TYR A 855 5.71 -37.61 24.04
CA TYR A 855 5.91 -37.53 22.59
C TYR A 855 6.59 -38.79 22.05
N PHE A 856 7.72 -39.21 22.65
CA PHE A 856 8.47 -40.37 22.18
C PHE A 856 7.70 -41.69 22.31
N GLN A 857 6.74 -41.79 23.22
CA GLN A 857 5.86 -42.96 23.31
C GLN A 857 4.87 -43.05 22.13
N PHE A 858 4.45 -41.91 21.56
CA PHE A 858 3.61 -41.85 20.36
C PHE A 858 4.40 -41.85 19.04
N ASP A 859 5.64 -41.32 19.03
CA ASP A 859 6.51 -41.20 17.84
C ASP A 859 7.38 -42.45 17.58
N LYS A 860 7.34 -43.46 18.46
CA LYS A 860 8.05 -44.74 18.27
C LYS A 860 7.59 -45.45 16.99
N ARG A 861 8.20 -45.07 15.87
CA ARG A 861 8.30 -45.88 14.66
C ARG A 861 9.05 -47.16 15.04
N ARG A 862 8.31 -48.26 15.06
CA ARG A 862 8.74 -49.57 14.55
C ARG A 862 9.79 -50.39 15.30
N ASN A 863 10.24 -50.07 16.52
CA ASN A 863 11.14 -50.98 17.27
C ASN A 863 10.68 -51.23 18.71
N ASP A 864 10.38 -52.51 18.99
CA ASP A 864 10.38 -53.26 20.26
C ASP A 864 9.94 -52.50 21.53
N SER A 865 8.84 -52.85 22.20
CA SER A 865 8.80 -53.99 23.14
C SER A 865 7.39 -54.29 23.70
N HIS A 866 6.30 -54.02 22.96
CA HIS A 866 4.95 -54.48 23.36
C HIS A 866 4.48 -55.53 22.36
N ARG A 867 4.83 -56.80 22.62
CA ARG A 867 4.42 -58.02 21.88
C ARG A 867 2.92 -58.34 21.98
N LEU A 868 2.08 -57.33 21.89
CA LEU A 868 0.65 -57.45 22.13
C LEU A 868 -0.17 -56.86 20.98
N PHE A 869 0.50 -56.17 20.06
CA PHE A 869 -0.04 -55.65 18.81
C PHE A 869 0.94 -55.96 17.67
N ASP A 870 1.15 -57.25 17.39
CA ASP A 870 1.88 -57.70 16.20
C ASP A 870 0.97 -57.47 14.98
N PHE A 871 1.38 -56.57 14.09
CA PHE A 871 0.78 -56.41 12.77
C PHE A 871 1.72 -57.03 11.75
N SER A 872 1.76 -58.36 11.75
CA SER A 872 2.25 -59.17 10.65
C SER A 872 1.09 -60.02 10.15
N ASP A 873 0.45 -59.52 9.09
CA ASP A 873 -0.24 -60.31 8.07
C ASP A 873 -0.38 -59.39 6.85
N ASP A 874 0.71 -59.36 6.08
CA ASP A 874 0.76 -59.32 4.62
C ASP A 874 2.26 -59.23 4.27
N GLU A 875 2.98 -60.34 4.49
CA GLU A 875 4.23 -60.57 3.77
C GLU A 875 3.90 -60.72 2.29
N ASP A 876 4.65 -59.97 1.48
CA ASP A 876 4.72 -60.07 0.03
C ASP A 876 4.89 -61.55 -0.39
N ILE A 877 3.80 -62.18 -0.82
CA ILE A 877 3.89 -63.39 -1.63
C ILE A 877 4.34 -62.93 -3.02
N LEU A 878 5.62 -63.17 -3.29
CA LEU A 878 6.20 -63.10 -4.62
C LEU A 878 5.35 -63.93 -5.60
N ASP A 879 4.85 -63.24 -6.62
CA ASP A 879 4.28 -63.83 -7.82
C ASP A 879 5.23 -64.90 -8.38
N ASN A 880 4.71 -66.11 -8.57
CA ASN A 880 5.21 -67.00 -9.61
C ASN A 880 4.05 -67.19 -10.59
N ASP A 881 4.11 -66.40 -11.66
CA ASP A 881 3.21 -66.42 -12.80
C ASP A 881 2.98 -67.85 -13.29
N ASN A 882 1.71 -68.25 -13.43
CA ASN A 882 1.22 -68.88 -14.65
C ASN A 882 -0.32 -68.90 -14.68
N ASN A 883 -0.82 -68.41 -15.82
CA ASN A 883 -2.16 -68.59 -16.39
C ASN A 883 -3.23 -67.54 -16.05
N ASP A 884 -3.40 -66.65 -17.04
CA ASP A 884 -4.59 -66.55 -17.90
C ASP A 884 -5.94 -66.16 -17.26
N ASP A 885 -6.47 -65.06 -17.80
CA ASP A 885 -7.88 -64.71 -17.94
C ASP A 885 -8.79 -64.61 -16.71
N GLY A 886 -9.14 -63.36 -16.36
CA GLY A 886 -10.38 -63.08 -15.64
C GLY A 886 -10.36 -61.82 -14.79
N PHE A 887 -10.75 -60.69 -15.38
CA PHE A 887 -10.97 -59.43 -14.65
C PHE A 887 -12.00 -59.61 -13.52
N THR A 888 -11.53 -59.67 -12.27
CA THR A 888 -12.37 -59.43 -11.08
C THR A 888 -11.71 -58.36 -10.22
N ARG A 889 -12.25 -57.14 -10.25
CA ARG A 889 -11.86 -56.07 -9.32
C ARG A 889 -12.31 -56.42 -7.91
N VAL A 890 -11.43 -56.97 -7.09
CA VAL A 890 -11.62 -57.01 -5.63
C VAL A 890 -11.41 -55.60 -5.09
N LYS A 891 -12.48 -55.01 -4.53
CA LYS A 891 -12.41 -53.75 -3.79
C LYS A 891 -11.58 -53.99 -2.52
N VAL A 892 -10.34 -53.49 -2.49
CA VAL A 892 -9.63 -53.24 -1.24
C VAL A 892 -10.44 -52.20 -0.47
N LYS A 893 -11.14 -52.63 0.60
CA LYS A 893 -11.72 -51.71 1.58
C LYS A 893 -10.55 -51.08 2.34
N GLY A 894 -10.06 -49.95 1.85
CA GLY A 894 -9.06 -49.15 2.55
C GLY A 894 -9.57 -48.68 3.90
N SER A 895 -9.17 -49.37 4.97
CA SER A 895 -9.19 -48.80 6.31
C SER A 895 -8.05 -47.78 6.36
N LYS A 896 -8.37 -46.48 6.41
CA LYS A 896 -7.36 -45.45 6.64
C LYS A 896 -6.68 -45.78 7.97
N ASN A 897 -5.37 -46.05 7.97
CA ASN A 897 -4.62 -46.24 9.21
C ASN A 897 -4.66 -44.92 10.02
N LEU A 898 -5.51 -44.86 11.06
CA LEU A 898 -5.54 -43.76 12.02
C LEU A 898 -4.21 -43.75 12.81
N HIS A 899 -3.71 -42.56 13.16
CA HIS A 899 -2.49 -42.42 13.95
C HIS A 899 -2.67 -43.03 15.36
N LEU A 900 -1.58 -43.47 15.98
CA LEU A 900 -1.56 -44.13 17.29
C LEU A 900 -2.23 -43.28 18.38
N PHE A 901 -2.02 -41.97 18.32
CA PHE A 901 -2.66 -40.97 19.18
C PHE A 901 -4.18 -40.90 19.00
N ASP A 902 -4.69 -40.94 17.76
CA ASP A 902 -6.13 -40.88 17.49
C ASP A 902 -6.84 -42.18 17.95
N ARG A 903 -6.13 -43.32 17.87
CA ARG A 903 -6.60 -44.61 18.43
C ARG A 903 -6.64 -44.57 19.96
N TRP A 904 -5.61 -44.00 20.60
CA TRP A 904 -5.54 -43.81 22.04
C TRP A 904 -6.61 -42.84 22.55
N LYS A 905 -6.84 -41.74 21.85
CA LYS A 905 -7.89 -40.77 22.16
C LYS A 905 -9.29 -41.38 22.09
N ALA A 906 -9.53 -42.24 21.10
CA ALA A 906 -10.81 -42.93 20.92
C ALA A 906 -11.00 -44.16 21.84
N GLY A 907 -9.97 -44.57 22.59
CA GLY A 907 -10.03 -45.75 23.46
C GLY A 907 -10.07 -47.10 22.72
N LYS A 908 -9.72 -47.13 21.43
CA LYS A 908 -9.81 -48.35 20.60
C LYS A 908 -8.90 -49.46 21.07
N ASP A 909 -7.79 -49.11 21.72
CA ASP A 909 -6.88 -50.05 22.39
C ASP A 909 -7.56 -50.76 23.57
N ILE A 910 -8.36 -50.04 24.36
CA ILE A 910 -9.16 -50.61 25.46
C ILE A 910 -10.27 -51.52 24.91
N ASP A 911 -10.88 -51.14 23.77
CA ASP A 911 -11.87 -51.96 23.05
C ASP A 911 -11.28 -53.25 22.45
N GLU A 912 -10.02 -53.20 22.03
CA GLU A 912 -9.27 -54.38 21.56
C GLU A 912 -8.94 -55.32 22.72
N ILE A 913 -8.46 -54.80 23.85
CA ILE A 913 -8.18 -55.57 25.07
C ILE A 913 -9.45 -56.25 25.60
N THR A 914 -10.58 -55.54 25.60
CA THR A 914 -11.87 -56.10 26.04
C THR A 914 -12.38 -57.18 25.09
N ARG A 915 -12.26 -56.98 23.77
CA ARG A 915 -12.59 -58.03 22.78
C ARG A 915 -11.71 -59.26 22.94
N TRP A 916 -10.40 -59.08 23.07
CA TRP A 916 -9.46 -60.17 23.27
C TRP A 916 -9.76 -60.94 24.57
N ASN A 917 -10.03 -60.25 25.67
CA ASN A 917 -10.46 -60.88 26.92
C ASN A 917 -11.78 -61.65 26.77
N ALA A 918 -12.74 -61.14 25.98
CA ALA A 918 -14.00 -61.80 25.71
C ALA A 918 -13.85 -63.05 24.80
N GLU A 919 -12.95 -63.00 23.82
CA GLU A 919 -12.61 -64.12 22.94
C GLU A 919 -11.83 -65.20 23.68
N ALA A 920 -10.84 -64.82 24.51
CA ALA A 920 -10.11 -65.74 25.38
C ALA A 920 -11.06 -66.46 26.35
N LYS A 921 -12.05 -65.74 26.89
CA LYS A 921 -13.11 -66.32 27.72
C LYS A 921 -13.99 -67.30 26.93
N ARG A 922 -14.43 -66.96 25.72
CA ARG A 922 -15.19 -67.85 24.84
C ARG A 922 -14.41 -69.12 24.47
N ASN A 923 -13.16 -68.97 24.02
CA ASN A 923 -12.30 -70.09 23.63
C ASN A 923 -12.00 -71.03 24.80
N TRP A 924 -11.81 -70.48 26.01
CA TRP A 924 -11.67 -71.27 27.22
C TRP A 924 -12.96 -72.00 27.60
N GLU A 925 -14.12 -71.34 27.55
CA GLU A 925 -15.42 -71.96 27.81
C GLU A 925 -15.76 -73.08 26.80
N ASP A 926 -15.43 -72.89 25.53
CA ASP A 926 -15.63 -73.90 24.47
C ASP A 926 -14.66 -75.08 24.61
N SER A 927 -13.42 -74.83 25.06
CA SER A 927 -12.44 -75.88 25.37
C SER A 927 -12.84 -76.66 26.64
N ALA A 928 -13.35 -75.99 27.67
CA ALA A 928 -13.87 -76.64 28.88
C ALA A 928 -15.11 -77.52 28.61
N LYS A 929 -16.01 -77.07 27.71
CA LYS A 929 -17.15 -77.87 27.25
C LYS A 929 -16.73 -79.10 26.43
N LYS A 930 -15.65 -79.02 25.63
CA LYS A 930 -15.10 -80.16 24.89
C LYS A 930 -14.49 -81.23 25.81
N VAL A 931 -13.87 -80.83 26.92
CA VAL A 931 -13.30 -81.75 27.93
C VAL A 931 -14.39 -82.47 28.73
N SER A 932 -15.50 -81.77 29.04
CA SER A 932 -16.65 -82.37 29.74
C SER A 932 -17.32 -83.52 28.96
N LYS A 933 -17.18 -83.56 27.64
CA LYS A 933 -17.77 -84.60 26.76
C LYS A 933 -16.92 -85.87 26.56
N LYS A 934 -15.66 -85.92 27.02
CA LYS A 934 -14.82 -87.13 26.99
C LYS A 934 -14.58 -87.69 28.40
N LYS A 935 -15.57 -88.40 28.93
CA LYS A 935 -15.38 -89.33 30.06
C LYS A 935 -15.38 -90.76 29.52
N ASN A 936 -14.20 -91.32 29.23
CA ASN A 936 -14.03 -92.76 29.08
C ASN A 936 -13.19 -93.28 30.25
N GLN A 937 -13.69 -94.31 30.92
CA GLN A 937 -13.33 -94.74 32.27
C GLN A 937 -12.10 -95.66 32.37
N PHE A 938 -11.24 -95.75 31.34
CA PHE A 938 -10.13 -96.73 31.30
C PHE A 938 -8.84 -96.20 30.63
N ALA A 939 -8.36 -95.01 30.99
CA ALA A 939 -7.10 -94.45 30.48
C ALA A 939 -6.07 -94.16 31.60
N ALA A 940 -6.08 -94.95 32.68
CA ALA A 940 -5.24 -94.73 33.85
C ALA A 940 -3.92 -95.55 33.87
N LEU A 941 -3.43 -96.04 32.72
CA LEU A 941 -2.22 -96.89 32.68
C LEU A 941 -1.17 -96.57 31.60
N ASP A 942 -1.27 -95.45 30.89
CA ASP A 942 -0.14 -94.93 30.09
C ASP A 942 0.31 -93.57 30.65
N LEU A 943 0.97 -93.64 31.80
CA LEU A 943 1.81 -92.55 32.30
C LEU A 943 3.24 -92.91 31.89
N ASP A 944 3.66 -92.40 30.73
CA ASP A 944 5.01 -91.88 30.50
C ASP A 944 5.09 -91.31 29.07
N HIS A 945 5.35 -90.00 28.97
CA HIS A 945 5.52 -89.20 27.73
C HIS A 945 4.28 -88.56 27.08
N ALA A 946 3.57 -87.70 27.81
CA ALA A 946 3.05 -86.47 27.23
C ALA A 946 3.08 -85.37 28.30
N SER A 947 3.76 -84.27 27.98
CA SER A 947 3.90 -83.08 28.81
C SER A 947 2.54 -82.60 29.34
N ASN A 948 2.45 -82.51 30.66
CA ASN A 948 1.43 -81.81 31.43
C ASN A 948 1.29 -80.34 30.99
N GLU A 949 0.54 -80.05 29.93
CA GLU A 949 -0.13 -78.74 29.81
C GLU A 949 -1.41 -78.81 30.63
N ARG A 950 -1.26 -78.54 31.93
CA ARG A 950 -2.39 -78.22 32.81
C ARG A 950 -3.17 -77.07 32.15
N PHE A 951 -4.49 -77.18 32.09
CA PHE A 951 -5.42 -76.11 31.73
C PHE A 951 -5.10 -74.85 32.55
N LEU A 952 -4.30 -73.94 32.02
CA LEU A 952 -4.10 -72.63 32.61
C LEU A 952 -5.39 -71.81 32.38
N PRO A 953 -5.86 -71.04 33.39
CA PRO A 953 -6.93 -70.09 33.17
C PRO A 953 -6.54 -69.12 32.03
N PRO A 954 -7.51 -68.55 31.29
CA PRO A 954 -7.20 -67.57 30.27
C PRO A 954 -6.44 -66.41 30.92
N VAL A 955 -5.27 -66.09 30.37
CA VAL A 955 -4.50 -64.92 30.82
C VAL A 955 -5.29 -63.70 30.40
N TYR A 956 -5.92 -63.01 31.35
CA TYR A 956 -6.64 -61.77 31.05
C TYR A 956 -5.67 -60.59 31.05
N GLN A 957 -5.79 -59.72 30.05
CA GLN A 957 -5.09 -58.44 30.04
C GLN A 957 -5.82 -57.46 30.94
N ARG A 958 -5.05 -56.73 31.76
CA ARG A 958 -5.58 -55.80 32.75
C ARG A 958 -6.12 -54.56 32.06
N ILE A 959 -7.42 -54.30 32.21
CA ILE A 959 -8.04 -53.05 31.73
C ILE A 959 -7.65 -51.92 32.70
N PRO A 960 -7.06 -50.81 32.21
CA PRO A 960 -6.72 -49.68 33.06
C PRO A 960 -7.96 -49.03 33.70
N SER A 961 -8.06 -49.03 35.03
CA SER A 961 -9.20 -48.48 35.78
C SER A 961 -8.80 -47.38 36.78
N THR A 962 -7.57 -46.87 36.69
CA THR A 962 -7.01 -45.85 37.59
C THR A 962 -7.62 -44.46 37.36
N ASN A 963 -7.58 -43.57 38.36
CA ASN A 963 -8.08 -42.19 38.29
C ASN A 963 -7.11 -41.22 38.99
N ARG A 964 -5.86 -41.18 38.53
CA ARG A 964 -4.78 -40.36 39.08
C ARG A 964 -4.96 -38.87 38.72
N PRO A 965 -4.54 -37.93 39.57
CA PRO A 965 -4.56 -36.49 39.29
C PRO A 965 -3.57 -36.10 38.17
N ALA A 966 -3.85 -34.99 37.47
CA ALA A 966 -3.16 -34.62 36.23
C ALA A 966 -1.63 -34.44 36.34
N HIS A 967 -1.10 -34.12 37.52
CA HIS A 967 0.34 -33.94 37.75
C HIS A 967 1.11 -35.28 37.84
N LEU A 968 0.44 -36.39 38.16
CA LEU A 968 1.06 -37.72 38.24
C LEU A 968 1.00 -38.50 36.91
N LEU A 969 0.37 -37.91 35.88
CA LEU A 969 0.15 -38.55 34.59
C LEU A 969 1.24 -38.21 33.56
N VAL A 970 2.18 -37.31 33.90
CA VAL A 970 3.21 -36.80 32.98
C VAL A 970 4.35 -37.80 32.78
N ASP A 971 4.71 -38.56 33.83
CA ASP A 971 5.83 -39.52 33.81
C ASP A 971 5.37 -40.99 33.67
N CYS A 972 4.12 -41.21 33.29
CA CYS A 972 3.51 -42.54 33.23
C CYS A 972 3.46 -43.10 31.80
N ASP A 973 3.50 -44.43 31.71
CA ASP A 973 3.22 -45.15 30.46
C ASP A 973 1.77 -44.89 30.00
N ILE A 974 1.64 -44.36 28.79
CA ILE A 974 0.41 -43.88 28.16
C ILE A 974 -0.63 -45.00 27.98
N TRP A 975 -0.17 -46.24 27.84
CA TRP A 975 -1.01 -47.43 27.63
C TRP A 975 -1.71 -47.90 28.90
N ASN A 976 -1.21 -47.53 30.07
CA ASN A 976 -1.80 -47.88 31.37
C ASN A 976 -2.78 -46.82 31.89
N MET A 977 -3.22 -45.89 31.05
CA MET A 977 -4.14 -44.82 31.42
C MET A 977 -5.61 -45.19 31.14
N SER A 978 -6.50 -44.95 32.10
CA SER A 978 -7.95 -45.12 31.90
C SER A 978 -8.55 -44.00 31.05
N MET A 979 -9.72 -44.20 30.43
CA MET A 979 -10.40 -43.16 29.64
C MET A 979 -10.59 -41.84 30.39
N ARG A 980 -10.86 -41.89 31.70
CA ARG A 980 -11.01 -40.68 32.54
C ARG A 980 -9.70 -39.93 32.75
N GLU A 981 -8.57 -40.65 32.81
CA GLU A 981 -7.23 -40.05 32.89
C GLU A 981 -6.84 -39.40 31.55
N ARG A 982 -7.17 -40.05 30.43
CA ARG A 982 -6.96 -39.51 29.07
C ARG A 982 -7.78 -38.24 28.84
N GLU A 983 -9.07 -38.24 29.17
CA GLU A 983 -9.94 -37.06 29.08
C GLU A 983 -9.41 -35.88 29.93
N ARG A 984 -8.84 -36.16 31.11
CA ARG A 984 -8.28 -35.13 31.98
C ARG A 984 -7.00 -34.51 31.40
N LEU A 985 -6.12 -35.31 30.80
CA LEU A 985 -4.95 -34.79 30.08
C LEU A 985 -5.34 -34.02 28.83
N LEU A 986 -6.28 -34.53 28.04
CA LEU A 986 -6.78 -33.84 26.85
C LEU A 986 -7.40 -32.47 27.21
N ARG A 987 -8.19 -32.37 28.29
CA ARG A 987 -8.71 -31.09 28.80
C ARG A 987 -7.62 -30.14 29.28
N LYS A 988 -6.50 -30.65 29.78
CA LYS A 988 -5.35 -29.83 30.19
C LYS A 988 -4.59 -29.29 28.98
N TRP A 989 -4.34 -30.13 27.97
CA TRP A 989 -3.59 -29.75 26.76
C TRP A 989 -4.41 -28.90 25.79
N GLN A 990 -5.74 -29.06 25.77
CA GLN A 990 -6.63 -28.35 24.86
C GLN A 990 -6.40 -26.82 24.80
N PRO A 991 -6.40 -26.06 25.91
CA PRO A 991 -6.16 -24.62 25.86
C PRO A 991 -4.75 -24.26 25.39
N ASP A 992 -3.73 -25.03 25.77
CA ASP A 992 -2.33 -24.78 25.40
C ASP A 992 -2.11 -25.01 23.89
N VAL A 993 -2.63 -26.12 23.36
CA VAL A 993 -2.61 -26.45 21.94
C VAL A 993 -3.42 -25.42 21.14
N GLN A 994 -4.61 -25.04 21.60
CA GLN A 994 -5.43 -24.01 20.96
C GLN A 994 -4.69 -22.66 20.93
N GLY A 995 -4.03 -22.27 22.02
CA GLY A 995 -3.20 -21.07 22.10
C GLY A 995 -2.04 -21.09 21.10
N ALA A 996 -1.32 -22.23 20.99
CA ALA A 996 -0.23 -22.40 20.04
C ALA A 996 -0.71 -22.34 18.57
N LEU A 997 -1.83 -22.99 18.25
CA LEU A 997 -2.45 -22.95 16.93
C LEU A 997 -2.88 -21.53 16.56
N MET A 998 -3.44 -20.77 17.51
CA MET A 998 -3.81 -19.36 17.31
C MET A 998 -2.60 -18.46 17.09
N ALA A 999 -1.52 -18.66 17.84
CA ALA A 999 -0.28 -17.91 17.63
C ALA A 999 0.29 -18.18 16.23
N ARG A 1000 0.27 -19.44 15.78
CA ARG A 1000 0.67 -19.83 14.43
C ARG A 1000 -0.23 -19.21 13.35
N LEU A 1001 -1.55 -19.27 13.55
CA LEU A 1001 -2.53 -18.63 12.65
C LEU A 1001 -2.30 -17.11 12.57
N GLY A 1002 -2.07 -16.45 13.71
CA GLY A 1002 -1.75 -15.02 13.76
C GLY A 1002 -0.47 -14.66 12.99
N ASN A 1003 0.58 -15.48 13.08
CA ASN A 1003 1.82 -15.28 12.31
C ASN A 1003 1.60 -15.46 10.81
N LEU A 1004 0.81 -16.47 10.40
CA LEU A 1004 0.47 -16.69 8.99
C LEU A 1004 -0.36 -15.55 8.43
N VAL A 1005 -1.34 -15.05 9.18
CA VAL A 1005 -2.15 -13.90 8.77
C VAL A 1005 -1.26 -12.67 8.55
N LYS A 1006 -0.32 -12.38 9.46
CA LYS A 1006 0.67 -11.29 9.29
C LYS A 1006 1.56 -11.50 8.05
N HIS A 1007 2.00 -12.73 7.80
CA HIS A 1007 2.81 -13.04 6.63
C HIS A 1007 2.05 -12.84 5.32
N VAL A 1008 0.78 -13.24 5.28
CA VAL A 1008 -0.14 -13.01 4.15
C VAL A 1008 -0.31 -11.52 3.87
N GLU A 1009 -0.46 -10.69 4.89
CA GLU A 1009 -0.53 -9.23 4.71
C GLU A 1009 0.75 -8.68 4.09
N ALA A 1010 1.92 -9.06 4.62
CA ALA A 1010 3.21 -8.63 4.09
C ALA A 1010 3.43 -9.06 2.61
N LEU A 1011 2.97 -10.25 2.24
CA LEU A 1011 3.00 -10.73 0.85
C LEU A 1011 2.06 -9.91 -0.05
N ASN A 1012 0.87 -9.54 0.44
CA ASN A 1012 -0.06 -8.69 -0.31
C ASN A 1012 0.51 -7.28 -0.52
N ASP A 1013 1.16 -6.70 0.48
CA ASP A 1013 1.83 -5.39 0.35
C ASP A 1013 2.96 -5.44 -0.68
N THR A 1014 3.76 -6.51 -0.64
CA THR A 1014 4.83 -6.75 -1.64
C THR A 1014 4.25 -6.84 -3.06
N LYS A 1015 3.13 -7.56 -3.22
CA LYS A 1015 2.42 -7.70 -4.49
C LYS A 1015 1.86 -6.36 -4.97
N ASN A 1016 1.26 -5.57 -4.08
CA ASN A 1016 0.73 -4.25 -4.39
C ASN A 1016 1.84 -3.30 -4.83
N GLY A 1017 2.98 -3.28 -4.12
CA GLY A 1017 4.16 -2.50 -4.51
C GLY A 1017 4.70 -2.86 -5.89
N ALA A 1018 4.72 -4.16 -6.24
CA ALA A 1018 5.13 -4.61 -7.58
C ALA A 1018 4.16 -4.15 -8.69
N PHE A 1019 2.85 -4.16 -8.43
CA PHE A 1019 1.86 -3.60 -9.36
C PHE A 1019 1.97 -2.07 -9.46
N ASP A 1020 2.23 -1.37 -8.36
CA ASP A 1020 2.40 0.08 -8.35
C ASP A 1020 3.66 0.53 -9.09
N GLU A 1021 4.73 -0.27 -9.06
CA GLU A 1021 5.92 -0.01 -9.88
C GLU A 1021 5.60 -0.10 -11.39
N MET A 1022 4.83 -1.10 -11.79
CA MET A 1022 4.35 -1.22 -13.18
C MET A 1022 3.45 -0.04 -13.55
N ARG A 1023 2.52 0.37 -12.67
CA ARG A 1023 1.67 1.54 -12.89
C ARG A 1023 2.50 2.80 -13.04
N ARG A 1024 3.50 3.01 -12.18
CA ARG A 1024 4.43 4.14 -12.23
C ARG A 1024 5.17 4.21 -13.55
N GLY A 1025 5.65 3.08 -14.07
CA GLY A 1025 6.32 2.99 -15.37
C GLY A 1025 5.44 3.50 -16.51
N ILE A 1026 4.16 3.09 -16.54
CA ILE A 1026 3.17 3.55 -17.54
C ILE A 1026 2.86 5.04 -17.35
N LEU A 1027 2.60 5.47 -16.13
CA LEU A 1027 2.24 6.87 -15.84
C LEU A 1027 3.40 7.85 -16.12
N ARG A 1028 4.65 7.44 -15.95
CA ARG A 1028 5.81 8.29 -16.30
C ARG A 1028 5.94 8.55 -17.80
N GLN A 1029 5.48 7.63 -18.63
CA GLN A 1029 5.59 7.77 -20.08
C GLN A 1029 4.54 8.75 -20.63
N CYS A 1030 3.43 8.93 -19.92
CA CYS A 1030 2.33 9.77 -20.39
C CYS A 1030 2.52 11.27 -20.14
N SER A 1031 1.64 12.07 -20.73
CA SER A 1031 1.65 13.53 -20.63
C SER A 1031 0.60 14.06 -19.65
N VAL A 1032 -0.56 13.41 -19.58
CA VAL A 1032 -1.62 13.79 -18.64
C VAL A 1032 -2.11 12.56 -17.90
N VAL A 1033 -2.22 12.67 -16.57
CA VAL A 1033 -2.86 11.66 -15.73
C VAL A 1033 -4.15 12.26 -15.18
N GLY A 1034 -5.28 11.68 -15.56
CA GLY A 1034 -6.60 12.08 -15.07
C GLY A 1034 -7.12 11.12 -14.01
N MET A 1035 -7.55 11.65 -12.86
CA MET A 1035 -8.19 10.85 -11.81
C MET A 1035 -9.19 11.67 -10.98
N THR A 1036 -10.08 11.00 -10.26
CA THR A 1036 -10.92 11.70 -9.28
C THR A 1036 -10.13 12.02 -8.02
N THR A 1037 -10.56 13.01 -7.22
CA THR A 1037 -9.90 13.35 -5.95
C THR A 1037 -9.80 12.16 -4.99
N ASN A 1038 -10.83 11.34 -4.90
CA ASN A 1038 -10.79 10.08 -4.14
C ASN A 1038 -9.83 9.06 -4.78
N GLY A 1039 -9.76 9.01 -6.12
CA GLY A 1039 -8.74 8.23 -6.83
C GLY A 1039 -7.32 8.67 -6.47
N ALA A 1040 -7.09 9.99 -6.40
CA ALA A 1040 -5.80 10.55 -6.02
C ALA A 1040 -5.40 10.15 -4.60
N ALA A 1041 -6.32 10.27 -3.64
CA ALA A 1041 -6.07 9.84 -2.27
C ALA A 1041 -5.80 8.32 -2.15
N LYS A 1042 -6.49 7.47 -2.94
CA LYS A 1042 -6.23 6.02 -2.99
C LYS A 1042 -4.87 5.67 -3.55
N SER A 1043 -4.41 6.44 -4.52
CA SER A 1043 -3.13 6.26 -5.20
C SER A 1043 -2.07 7.24 -4.68
N GLN A 1044 -2.16 7.65 -3.40
CA GLN A 1044 -1.28 8.72 -2.92
C GLN A 1044 0.19 8.32 -2.87
N GLU A 1045 0.51 7.05 -2.56
CA GLU A 1045 1.88 6.57 -2.69
C GLU A 1045 2.37 6.66 -4.13
N LEU A 1046 1.54 6.26 -5.10
CA LEU A 1046 1.85 6.36 -6.51
C LEU A 1046 2.03 7.82 -6.97
N ILE A 1047 1.20 8.76 -6.52
CA ILE A 1047 1.32 10.20 -6.84
C ILE A 1047 2.59 10.78 -6.23
N LYS A 1048 2.88 10.48 -4.95
CA LYS A 1048 4.10 10.91 -4.27
C LYS A 1048 5.35 10.45 -5.01
N LYS A 1049 5.30 9.25 -5.61
CA LYS A 1049 6.39 8.67 -6.40
C LYS A 1049 6.40 9.13 -7.86
N LEU A 1050 5.24 9.48 -8.42
CA LEU A 1050 5.13 10.11 -9.74
C LEU A 1050 5.66 11.55 -9.72
N ALA A 1051 5.60 12.21 -8.56
CA ALA A 1051 6.13 13.55 -8.30
C ALA A 1051 5.63 14.60 -9.32
N PRO A 1052 4.30 14.75 -9.53
CA PRO A 1052 3.78 15.70 -10.50
C PRO A 1052 4.09 17.14 -10.08
N LYS A 1053 4.78 17.87 -10.97
CA LYS A 1053 5.11 19.30 -10.76
C LYS A 1053 3.87 20.21 -10.89
N ILE A 1054 2.89 19.79 -11.70
CA ILE A 1054 1.70 20.58 -12.01
C ILE A 1054 0.46 19.77 -11.62
N ILE A 1055 -0.41 20.37 -10.82
CA ILE A 1055 -1.72 19.81 -10.45
C ILE A 1055 -2.80 20.79 -10.91
N ILE A 1056 -3.74 20.30 -11.70
CA ILE A 1056 -4.93 21.05 -12.15
C ILE A 1056 -6.15 20.41 -11.51
N CYS A 1057 -6.89 21.20 -10.73
CA CYS A 1057 -8.16 20.81 -10.13
C CYS A 1057 -9.31 21.50 -10.88
N GLU A 1058 -10.12 20.71 -11.56
CA GLU A 1058 -11.35 21.19 -12.21
C GLU A 1058 -12.55 20.95 -11.27
N GLU A 1059 -13.59 21.78 -11.37
CA GLU A 1059 -14.67 21.87 -10.37
C GLU A 1059 -14.17 22.17 -8.94
N ALA A 1060 -13.10 22.94 -8.79
CA ALA A 1060 -12.46 23.19 -7.49
C ALA A 1060 -13.38 23.85 -6.44
N GLY A 1061 -14.45 24.50 -6.89
CA GLY A 1061 -15.51 25.05 -6.02
C GLY A 1061 -16.28 23.98 -5.25
N GLU A 1062 -16.46 22.78 -5.84
CA GLU A 1062 -17.21 21.64 -5.28
C GLU A 1062 -16.31 20.64 -4.52
N VAL A 1063 -14.99 20.87 -4.49
CA VAL A 1063 -14.02 19.98 -3.86
C VAL A 1063 -13.72 20.42 -2.43
N LEU A 1064 -13.84 19.52 -1.46
CA LEU A 1064 -13.43 19.76 -0.07
C LEU A 1064 -11.94 20.08 0.00
N GLU A 1065 -11.55 20.99 0.88
CA GLU A 1065 -10.14 21.33 1.08
C GLU A 1065 -9.31 20.09 1.50
N SER A 1066 -9.85 19.21 2.35
CA SER A 1066 -9.21 17.95 2.74
C SER A 1066 -8.81 17.08 1.53
N HIS A 1067 -9.62 17.08 0.45
CA HIS A 1067 -9.32 16.33 -0.76
C HIS A 1067 -8.14 16.94 -1.53
N ILE A 1068 -8.07 18.28 -1.67
CA ILE A 1068 -6.95 18.95 -2.34
C ILE A 1068 -5.66 18.76 -1.54
N LEU A 1069 -5.71 18.93 -0.21
CA LEU A 1069 -4.56 18.70 0.66
C LEU A 1069 -4.02 17.27 0.53
N SER A 1070 -4.90 16.28 0.40
CA SER A 1070 -4.51 14.88 0.21
C SER A 1070 -3.84 14.57 -1.14
N ALA A 1071 -4.07 15.42 -2.15
CA ALA A 1071 -3.53 15.25 -3.50
C ALA A 1071 -2.20 16.00 -3.73
N LEU A 1072 -1.85 16.95 -2.85
CA LEU A 1072 -0.60 17.69 -2.95
C LEU A 1072 0.60 16.77 -2.67
N SER A 1073 1.65 16.94 -3.48
CA SER A 1073 2.94 16.26 -3.28
C SER A 1073 4.02 17.30 -2.96
N SER A 1074 5.11 16.87 -2.32
CA SER A 1074 6.27 17.72 -2.07
C SER A 1074 6.91 18.30 -3.34
N SER A 1075 6.69 17.64 -4.48
CA SER A 1075 7.24 18.03 -5.78
C SER A 1075 6.33 18.98 -6.56
N THR A 1076 5.13 19.28 -6.05
CA THR A 1076 4.19 20.17 -6.73
C THR A 1076 4.67 21.62 -6.65
N GLN A 1077 4.83 22.24 -7.82
CA GLN A 1077 5.36 23.59 -8.01
C GLN A 1077 4.33 24.54 -8.62
N HIS A 1078 3.23 24.01 -9.15
CA HIS A 1078 2.16 24.78 -9.75
C HIS A 1078 0.80 24.14 -9.43
N LEU A 1079 -0.04 24.83 -8.66
CA LEU A 1079 -1.40 24.44 -8.33
C LEU A 1079 -2.41 25.36 -9.03
N ILE A 1080 -3.25 24.78 -9.88
CA ILE A 1080 -4.22 25.52 -10.68
C ILE A 1080 -5.62 25.03 -10.30
N LEU A 1081 -6.43 25.91 -9.72
CA LEU A 1081 -7.80 25.60 -9.31
C LEU A 1081 -8.79 26.31 -10.24
N ILE A 1082 -9.63 25.54 -10.92
CA ILE A 1082 -10.63 26.04 -11.86
C ILE A 1082 -12.01 25.76 -11.26
N GLY A 1083 -12.81 26.81 -11.03
CA GLY A 1083 -14.10 26.63 -10.37
C GLY A 1083 -14.97 27.88 -10.31
N ASP A 1084 -16.06 27.78 -9.56
CA ASP A 1084 -16.96 28.89 -9.25
C ASP A 1084 -17.41 28.77 -7.80
N HIS A 1085 -17.04 29.76 -6.98
CA HIS A 1085 -17.35 29.79 -5.55
C HIS A 1085 -18.80 30.19 -5.24
N LYS A 1086 -19.58 30.61 -6.26
CA LYS A 1086 -21.00 30.98 -6.13
C LYS A 1086 -21.96 29.87 -6.57
N GLN A 1087 -21.44 28.73 -6.99
CA GLN A 1087 -22.22 27.54 -7.35
C GLN A 1087 -22.37 26.60 -6.16
N LEU A 1088 -22.46 25.29 -6.42
CA LEU A 1088 -22.63 24.27 -5.41
C LEU A 1088 -21.37 24.19 -4.54
N ARG A 1089 -21.59 24.03 -3.23
CA ARG A 1089 -20.54 23.71 -2.27
C ARG A 1089 -20.29 22.20 -2.21
N PRO A 1090 -19.12 21.79 -1.73
CA PRO A 1090 -18.83 20.40 -1.42
C PRO A 1090 -19.89 19.76 -0.53
N GLN A 1091 -20.27 18.52 -0.86
CA GLN A 1091 -21.24 17.76 -0.07
C GLN A 1091 -20.55 17.09 1.14
N ILE A 1092 -21.16 17.26 2.32
CA ILE A 1092 -20.76 16.60 3.58
C ILE A 1092 -21.92 15.78 4.13
N ALA A 1093 -21.62 14.75 4.92
CA ALA A 1093 -22.66 13.87 5.48
C ALA A 1093 -23.35 14.49 6.71
N THR A 1094 -22.61 15.28 7.49
CA THR A 1094 -23.04 15.81 8.79
C THR A 1094 -23.44 17.28 8.70
N TYR A 1095 -24.75 17.55 8.73
CA TYR A 1095 -25.28 18.93 8.67
C TYR A 1095 -24.73 19.85 9.78
N GLY A 1096 -24.44 19.31 10.97
CA GLY A 1096 -23.89 20.07 12.09
C GLY A 1096 -22.49 20.66 11.85
N LEU A 1097 -21.77 20.19 10.83
CA LEU A 1097 -20.46 20.70 10.40
C LEU A 1097 -20.56 21.67 9.21
N SER A 1098 -21.74 21.80 8.59
CA SER A 1098 -21.99 22.67 7.45
C SER A 1098 -22.10 24.13 7.89
N SER A 1099 -21.55 25.01 7.05
CA SER A 1099 -21.66 26.46 7.14
C SER A 1099 -23.10 26.99 7.15
N ASP A 1100 -24.06 26.22 6.62
CA ASP A 1100 -25.48 26.60 6.61
C ASP A 1100 -26.14 26.41 7.98
N SER A 1101 -25.58 25.53 8.83
CA SER A 1101 -26.09 25.30 10.17
C SER A 1101 -25.60 26.35 11.17
N PRO A 1102 -26.43 26.80 12.15
CA PRO A 1102 -26.01 27.78 13.15
C PRO A 1102 -24.77 27.37 13.94
N ASN A 1103 -24.68 26.07 14.27
CA ASN A 1103 -23.55 25.50 14.98
C ASN A 1103 -22.35 25.22 14.07
N GLY A 1104 -22.55 24.92 12.79
CA GLY A 1104 -21.49 24.55 11.85
C GLY A 1104 -20.77 25.74 11.22
N LYS A 1105 -21.28 26.97 11.35
CA LYS A 1105 -20.56 28.20 10.97
C LYS A 1105 -19.17 28.35 11.62
N LYS A 1106 -18.94 27.73 12.78
CA LYS A 1106 -17.60 27.70 13.42
C LYS A 1106 -16.66 26.68 12.76
N TYR A 1107 -17.20 25.66 12.10
CA TYR A 1107 -16.46 24.55 11.48
C TYR A 1107 -16.26 24.73 9.98
N ASN A 1108 -17.25 25.22 9.23
CA ASN A 1108 -17.19 25.48 7.78
C ASN A 1108 -16.50 24.35 6.98
N LEU A 1109 -16.85 23.09 7.26
CA LEU A 1109 -16.20 21.95 6.61
C LEU A 1109 -16.52 21.89 5.10
N ASP A 1110 -17.75 22.27 4.74
CA ASP A 1110 -18.25 22.40 3.37
C ASP A 1110 -17.73 23.64 2.62
N LYS A 1111 -16.84 24.44 3.21
CA LYS A 1111 -16.18 25.54 2.50
C LYS A 1111 -14.96 25.00 1.74
N SER A 1112 -15.00 25.06 0.41
CA SER A 1112 -13.87 24.60 -0.42
C SER A 1112 -12.63 25.46 -0.25
N LEU A 1113 -11.45 24.90 -0.57
CA LEU A 1113 -10.21 25.67 -0.60
C LEU A 1113 -10.33 26.86 -1.56
N PHE A 1114 -10.99 26.64 -2.70
CA PHE A 1114 -11.26 27.67 -3.69
C PHE A 1114 -12.08 28.82 -3.10
N GLU A 1115 -13.21 28.53 -2.45
CA GLU A 1115 -14.03 29.56 -1.79
C GLU A 1115 -13.23 30.27 -0.68
N ARG A 1116 -12.44 29.55 0.12
CA ARG A 1116 -11.62 30.14 1.20
C ARG A 1116 -10.60 31.14 0.67
N LEU A 1117 -9.94 30.84 -0.44
CA LEU A 1117 -8.92 31.72 -1.03
C LEU A 1117 -9.54 32.92 -1.76
N VAL A 1118 -10.71 32.76 -2.39
CA VAL A 1118 -11.41 33.87 -3.06
C VAL A 1118 -12.07 34.83 -2.06
N THR A 1119 -12.63 34.31 -0.96
CA THR A 1119 -13.39 35.11 0.03
C THR A 1119 -12.55 35.68 1.17
N SER A 1120 -11.27 35.32 1.26
CA SER A 1120 -10.36 35.81 2.30
C SER A 1120 -10.21 37.32 2.21
N THR A 1121 -10.68 38.05 3.22
CA THR A 1121 -10.55 39.52 3.29
C THR A 1121 -9.13 39.96 3.63
N LYS A 1122 -8.31 39.07 4.22
CA LYS A 1122 -6.92 39.36 4.62
C LYS A 1122 -5.91 39.06 3.51
N ASN A 1123 -6.17 38.03 2.70
CA ASN A 1123 -5.30 37.57 1.59
C ASN A 1123 -6.17 36.97 0.48
N PRO A 1124 -6.91 37.76 -0.32
CA PRO A 1124 -7.41 37.25 -1.58
C PRO A 1124 -6.19 36.96 -2.46
N LEU A 1125 -6.02 35.72 -2.92
CA LEU A 1125 -5.13 35.47 -4.06
C LEU A 1125 -5.76 36.24 -5.24
N PRO A 1126 -5.11 37.28 -5.78
CA PRO A 1126 -5.69 38.13 -6.81
C PRO A 1126 -5.90 37.38 -8.13
#